data_AF-A0A7X4I116-F1
#
_entry.id   AF-A0A7X4I116-F1
#
_cell.length_a   1.000
_cell.length_b   1.000
_cell.length_c   1.000
_cell.angle_alpha   90.00
_cell.angle_beta   90.00
_cell.angle_gamma   90.00
#
_symmetry.space_group_name_H-M   'P 1'
#
loop_
_entity.id
_entity.type
_entity.pdbx_description
1 polymer ?
#
loop_
_entity_poly.entity_id
_entity_poly.type
_entity_poly.pdbx_seq_one_letter_code
_entity_poly.pdbx_strand_id
1 'polypeptide(L)'
;MAGDGVLLDVADAVASRQQVDWDRARGAAPRDQRQSLDNLRALSEMVASVGAGTPSGPDTARSSDPPGTPFVRIALGALVVVAAVQVAAGLVRITWSWEQRWGLQFAEPRMLALVSLSACAALLLIGGRRDHRARLLGVVFALGASSFSSSFSWPLVAPTATPVDPWILPEVFQPALMWAFAREFPRVHRRTWIDDLARRMVPLCAWVGGGLWIAHLLFLPEGRLPFLHRDGDVYWLILSVLTLAAVSAIALRARDATARESRRVALLIGGIVVGLAPILLDITIELLWPAARRFGEEHLHAISVVVFTFLLSTPCSMTYAVLGEHALDVRTVVRASYRRLLTRRLLAALIAAPMGALVWLLASQPDRTVADVMGTSFGRLLVAAVGVAALAAGCRKRLLLRLDAWVYPETADHRRLLVAAGSELVQATSVARIGEVLTASVRRGCGAPGTLLIADAAADASAHHFTAPTADVAPLVRTSAIAHALESTREPIWVEPEGRASVFSLLPGRDAEWVVAAAATAIVPVFGPGTELLGFVAIGRRFDDGRLSSVDPDFLQALAATVGLALTRLRLADGRPAPPARECPACGIVASAGSTRPCGCGVDFTAAAVPGMLAGKFLLERRLGSGGMGAVYLARDLGLQRHVAVKTLPVGDGPGLVRLMQEARAMAAVAHPAIAQIHGLETWCGRPLLVVEFLRGGTLAARLDRGPLPGAEAVGVVLALSEALTALHEAGYVHGDVKPSNIGFASDGTPKLLDFGLARLTNDHDQPAGGTLSYSSPEVLRGERTGAADDVWSLCVVLYEMAAGRRPFVGDGAGEVAACIRRQAISPAAVEVTETGRASSPRSAKLLAFAVSVLTAGRPDRPATARGFAAALRGL
;
A
#
# COMPACT_ATOMS: atom_id res chain seq x y z
N MET A 1 4.41 11.06 -56.54
CA MET A 1 3.46 10.52 -55.56
C MET A 1 3.33 8.99 -55.71
N ALA A 2 4.41 8.23 -55.53
CA ALA A 2 4.36 6.76 -55.66
C ALA A 2 5.19 6.01 -54.58
N GLY A 3 5.66 6.71 -53.53
CA GLY A 3 6.56 6.13 -52.52
C GLY A 3 5.90 5.78 -51.19
N ASP A 4 4.86 6.50 -50.76
CA ASP A 4 4.34 6.37 -49.38
C ASP A 4 3.39 5.19 -49.16
N GLY A 5 2.88 4.57 -50.23
CA GLY A 5 1.98 3.42 -50.13
C GLY A 5 2.69 2.08 -49.91
N VAL A 6 3.96 1.96 -50.30
CA VAL A 6 4.64 0.65 -50.38
C VAL A 6 4.77 -0.03 -49.01
N LEU A 7 5.12 0.72 -47.96
CA LEU A 7 5.23 0.15 -46.61
C LEU A 7 3.87 -0.27 -46.05
N LEU A 8 2.82 0.52 -46.31
CA LEU A 8 1.47 0.23 -45.84
C LEU A 8 0.86 -0.95 -46.60
N ASP A 9 1.01 -0.98 -47.92
CA ASP A 9 0.54 -2.07 -48.78
C ASP A 9 1.25 -3.40 -48.44
N VAL A 10 2.56 -3.35 -48.14
CA VAL A 10 3.32 -4.53 -47.70
C VAL A 10 2.91 -4.95 -46.29
N ALA A 11 2.69 -4.01 -45.37
CA ALA A 11 2.20 -4.32 -44.03
C ALA A 11 0.81 -4.97 -44.07
N ASP A 12 -0.10 -4.47 -44.91
CA ASP A 12 -1.44 -5.03 -45.10
C ASP A 12 -1.39 -6.40 -45.81
N ALA A 13 -0.51 -6.58 -46.80
CA ALA A 13 -0.27 -7.87 -47.44
C ALA A 13 0.29 -8.92 -46.45
N VAL A 14 1.22 -8.53 -45.58
CA VAL A 14 1.77 -9.40 -44.51
C VAL A 14 0.70 -9.73 -43.46
N ALA A 15 -0.08 -8.73 -43.03
CA ALA A 15 -1.16 -8.91 -42.06
C ALA A 15 -2.27 -9.84 -42.61
N SER A 16 -2.53 -9.79 -43.92
CA SER A 16 -3.47 -10.65 -44.62
C SER A 16 -2.87 -11.99 -45.13
N ARG A 17 -1.61 -12.29 -44.79
CA ARG A 17 -0.87 -13.50 -45.18
C ARG A 17 -0.73 -13.73 -46.70
N GLN A 18 -0.70 -12.66 -47.48
CA GLN A 18 -0.40 -12.74 -48.91
C GLN A 18 1.10 -12.87 -49.16
N GLN A 19 1.48 -13.50 -50.27
CA GLN A 19 2.88 -13.69 -50.62
C GLN A 19 3.47 -12.36 -51.13
N VAL A 20 4.50 -11.85 -50.46
CA VAL A 20 5.15 -10.57 -50.78
C VAL A 20 6.50 -10.82 -51.45
N ASP A 21 6.73 -10.16 -52.59
CA ASP A 21 8.04 -10.09 -53.25
C ASP A 21 8.88 -8.98 -52.60
N TRP A 22 9.69 -9.38 -51.62
CA TRP A 22 10.42 -8.47 -50.74
C TRP A 22 11.50 -7.64 -51.44
N ASP A 23 12.16 -8.21 -52.45
CA ASP A 23 13.24 -7.51 -53.15
C ASP A 23 12.66 -6.44 -54.08
N ARG A 24 11.49 -6.71 -54.67
CA ARG A 24 10.73 -5.72 -55.44
C ARG A 24 10.15 -4.61 -54.57
N ALA A 25 9.58 -4.95 -53.41
CA ALA A 25 9.07 -3.98 -52.44
C ALA A 25 10.17 -3.06 -51.91
N ARG A 26 11.34 -3.61 -51.57
CA ARG A 26 12.50 -2.85 -51.11
C ARG A 26 13.09 -1.94 -52.19
N GLY A 27 13.07 -2.38 -53.46
CA GLY A 27 13.50 -1.60 -54.61
C GLY A 27 12.60 -0.39 -54.89
N ALA A 28 11.28 -0.55 -54.70
CA ALA A 28 10.28 0.49 -54.90
C ALA A 28 10.16 1.49 -53.72
N ALA A 29 10.64 1.11 -52.53
CA ALA A 29 10.46 1.91 -51.31
C ALA A 29 11.49 3.05 -51.13
N PRO A 30 11.04 4.22 -50.60
CA PRO A 30 11.89 5.31 -50.12
C PRO A 30 12.96 4.84 -49.11
N ARG A 31 14.14 5.48 -49.10
CA ARG A 31 15.31 5.02 -48.29
C ARG A 31 15.03 4.96 -46.79
N ASP A 32 14.22 5.87 -46.27
CA ASP A 32 13.76 5.96 -44.89
C ASP A 32 12.81 4.81 -44.50
N GLN A 33 12.12 4.21 -45.48
CA GLN A 33 11.18 3.10 -45.23
C GLN A 33 11.80 1.71 -45.44
N ARG A 34 12.99 1.62 -46.03
CA ARG A 34 13.67 0.33 -46.28
C ARG A 34 13.99 -0.42 -45.00
N GLN A 35 14.37 0.30 -43.93
CA GLN A 35 14.60 -0.32 -42.62
C GLN A 35 13.30 -0.90 -42.05
N SER A 36 12.18 -0.21 -42.23
CA SER A 36 10.86 -0.69 -41.79
C SER A 36 10.37 -1.89 -42.59
N LEU A 37 10.66 -1.95 -43.90
CA LEU A 37 10.39 -3.13 -44.74
C LEU A 37 11.27 -4.33 -44.38
N ASP A 38 12.55 -4.09 -44.06
CA ASP A 38 13.44 -5.15 -43.58
C ASP A 38 12.98 -5.72 -42.23
N ASN A 39 12.52 -4.83 -41.35
CA ASN A 39 11.92 -5.23 -40.08
C ASN A 39 10.62 -6.03 -40.29
N LEU A 40 9.77 -5.63 -41.24
CA LEU A 40 8.55 -6.38 -41.61
C LEU A 40 8.85 -7.73 -42.26
N ARG A 41 9.89 -7.82 -43.11
CA ARG A 41 10.36 -9.08 -43.70
C ARG A 41 10.81 -10.04 -42.61
N ALA A 42 11.66 -9.57 -41.71
CA ALA A 42 12.13 -10.35 -40.57
C ALA A 42 10.97 -10.79 -39.66
N LEU A 43 9.98 -9.92 -39.42
CA LEU A 43 8.75 -10.26 -38.68
C LEU A 43 7.93 -11.34 -39.40
N SER A 44 7.79 -11.25 -40.72
CA SER A 44 7.02 -12.21 -41.52
C SER A 44 7.69 -13.59 -41.60
N GLU A 45 9.01 -13.65 -41.74
CA GLU A 45 9.81 -14.89 -41.74
C GLU A 45 9.79 -15.53 -40.34
N MET A 46 9.72 -14.72 -39.28
CA MET A 46 9.55 -15.17 -37.90
C MET A 46 8.13 -15.72 -37.64
N VAL A 47 7.09 -15.09 -38.19
CA VAL A 47 5.71 -15.60 -38.12
C VAL A 47 5.53 -16.87 -38.97
N ALA A 48 6.17 -16.95 -40.13
CA ALA A 48 6.17 -18.14 -40.99
C ALA A 48 6.91 -19.32 -40.36
N SER A 49 8.01 -19.07 -39.64
CA SER A 49 8.74 -20.10 -38.89
C SER A 49 8.00 -20.57 -37.63
N VAL A 50 7.15 -19.73 -37.03
CA VAL A 50 6.20 -20.12 -35.97
C VAL A 50 5.01 -20.92 -36.53
N GLY A 51 4.57 -20.65 -37.78
CA GLY A 51 3.49 -21.36 -38.45
C GLY A 51 3.86 -22.74 -39.02
N ALA A 52 5.14 -22.99 -39.30
CA ALA A 52 5.63 -24.29 -39.78
C ALA A 52 5.98 -25.27 -38.65
N GLY A 53 5.92 -24.83 -37.40
CA GLY A 53 6.19 -25.61 -36.21
C GLY A 53 4.94 -25.91 -35.39
N THR A 54 3.97 -26.62 -35.96
CA THR A 54 3.06 -27.44 -35.14
C THR A 54 3.70 -28.80 -34.91
N PRO A 55 4.44 -29.04 -33.81
CA PRO A 55 4.36 -30.35 -33.20
C PRO A 55 2.95 -30.43 -32.61
N SER A 56 2.18 -31.36 -33.15
CA SER A 56 1.11 -32.05 -32.43
C SER A 56 1.62 -32.41 -31.04
N GLY A 57 1.38 -31.53 -30.06
CA GLY A 57 1.56 -31.80 -28.64
C GLY A 57 0.46 -32.78 -28.18
N PRO A 58 0.77 -33.70 -27.26
CA PRO A 58 -0.03 -34.89 -27.04
C PRO A 58 -1.37 -34.54 -26.37
N ASP A 59 -2.42 -34.51 -27.18
CA ASP A 59 -3.71 -35.08 -26.79
C ASP A 59 -3.46 -36.57 -26.49
N THR A 60 -3.04 -36.87 -25.26
CA THR A 60 -3.35 -38.08 -24.48
C THR A 60 -2.50 -38.10 -23.21
N ALA A 61 -2.72 -37.15 -22.30
CA ALA A 61 -2.83 -37.58 -20.91
C ALA A 61 -4.21 -38.23 -20.81
N ARG A 62 -4.30 -39.49 -21.26
CA ARG A 62 -5.41 -40.37 -20.88
C ARG A 62 -5.55 -40.19 -19.38
N SER A 63 -6.66 -39.60 -18.93
CA SER A 63 -7.20 -39.96 -17.64
C SER A 63 -7.18 -41.47 -17.64
N SER A 64 -6.34 -42.05 -16.78
CA SER A 64 -6.42 -43.45 -16.45
C SER A 64 -7.74 -43.63 -15.71
N ASP A 65 -8.82 -43.67 -16.48
CA ASP A 65 -9.99 -44.42 -16.10
C ASP A 65 -9.45 -45.80 -15.73
N PRO A 66 -9.63 -46.27 -14.49
CA PRO A 66 -9.48 -47.69 -14.26
C PRO A 66 -10.40 -48.38 -15.29
N PRO A 67 -10.03 -49.53 -15.87
CA PRO A 67 -10.92 -50.28 -16.73
C PRO A 67 -12.10 -50.74 -15.90
N GLY A 68 -13.11 -49.87 -15.77
CA GLY A 68 -14.44 -50.26 -15.37
C GLY A 68 -14.94 -51.14 -16.51
N THR A 69 -15.19 -52.42 -16.21
CA THR A 69 -15.85 -53.32 -17.14
C THR A 69 -17.06 -52.60 -17.74
N PRO A 70 -17.36 -52.76 -19.04
CA PRO A 70 -18.48 -52.07 -19.70
C PRO A 70 -19.81 -52.17 -18.91
N PHE A 71 -19.95 -53.26 -18.15
CA PHE A 71 -20.98 -53.49 -17.14
C PHE A 71 -21.15 -52.37 -16.09
N VAL A 72 -20.07 -51.85 -15.50
CA VAL A 72 -20.14 -50.80 -14.46
C VAL A 72 -20.64 -49.48 -15.03
N ARG A 73 -20.22 -49.12 -16.26
CA ARG A 73 -20.73 -47.90 -16.92
C ARG A 73 -22.20 -48.02 -17.30
N ILE A 74 -22.63 -49.20 -17.73
CA ILE A 74 -24.03 -49.48 -18.05
C ILE A 74 -24.88 -49.43 -16.78
N ALA A 75 -24.42 -50.04 -15.68
CA ALA A 75 -25.10 -50.02 -14.39
C ALA A 75 -25.22 -48.59 -13.82
N LEU A 76 -24.16 -47.79 -13.90
CA LEU A 76 -24.19 -46.38 -13.49
C LEU A 76 -25.16 -45.56 -14.36
N GLY A 77 -25.16 -45.78 -15.68
CA GLY A 77 -26.10 -45.15 -16.60
C GLY A 77 -27.56 -45.50 -16.28
N ALA A 78 -27.83 -46.77 -15.99
CA ALA A 78 -29.17 -47.23 -15.61
C ALA A 78 -29.65 -46.60 -14.29
N LEU A 79 -28.78 -46.51 -13.28
CA LEU A 79 -29.08 -45.85 -12.00
C LEU A 79 -29.46 -44.37 -12.18
N VAL A 80 -28.74 -43.65 -13.05
CA VAL A 80 -29.03 -42.24 -13.37
C VAL A 80 -30.38 -42.09 -14.06
N VAL A 81 -30.70 -42.97 -15.01
CA VAL A 81 -32.00 -42.96 -15.71
C VAL A 81 -33.14 -43.20 -14.73
N VAL A 82 -33.00 -44.18 -13.82
CA VAL A 82 -34.02 -44.45 -12.78
C VAL A 82 -34.21 -43.23 -11.87
N ALA A 83 -33.13 -42.61 -11.39
CA ALA A 83 -33.21 -41.42 -10.56
C ALA A 83 -33.88 -40.25 -11.29
N ALA A 84 -33.57 -40.05 -12.58
CA ALA A 84 -34.19 -39.01 -13.40
C ALA A 84 -35.70 -39.24 -13.58
N VAL A 85 -36.14 -40.48 -13.80
CA VAL A 85 -37.56 -40.84 -13.90
C VAL A 85 -38.28 -40.61 -12.57
N GLN A 86 -37.67 -41.00 -11.44
CA GLN A 86 -38.22 -40.78 -10.11
C GLN A 86 -38.39 -39.29 -9.80
N VAL A 87 -37.37 -38.47 -10.09
CA VAL A 87 -37.41 -37.01 -9.93
C VAL A 87 -38.49 -36.39 -10.81
N ALA A 88 -38.58 -36.79 -12.09
CA ALA A 88 -39.60 -36.29 -13.01
C ALA A 88 -41.03 -36.63 -12.54
N ALA A 89 -41.26 -37.86 -12.08
CA ALA A 89 -42.55 -38.27 -11.52
C ALA A 89 -42.92 -37.45 -10.27
N GLY A 90 -41.95 -37.19 -9.38
CA GLY A 90 -42.16 -36.36 -8.20
C GLY A 90 -42.50 -34.90 -8.55
N LEU A 91 -41.79 -34.29 -9.50
CA LEU A 91 -42.05 -32.92 -9.96
C LEU A 91 -43.42 -32.78 -10.65
N VAL A 92 -43.79 -33.73 -11.52
CA VAL A 92 -45.12 -33.75 -12.16
C VAL A 92 -46.22 -33.85 -11.11
N ARG A 93 -46.06 -34.69 -10.08
CA ARG A 93 -47.06 -34.77 -9.01
C ARG A 93 -47.18 -33.47 -8.25
N ILE A 94 -46.07 -32.83 -7.89
CA ILE A 94 -46.08 -31.51 -7.23
C ILE A 94 -46.94 -30.52 -8.02
N THR A 95 -46.75 -30.45 -9.35
CA THR A 95 -47.53 -29.55 -10.21
C THR A 95 -49.01 -29.94 -10.28
N TRP A 96 -49.34 -31.23 -10.26
CA TRP A 96 -50.73 -31.72 -10.28
C TRP A 96 -51.45 -31.54 -8.94
N SER A 97 -50.76 -31.75 -7.81
CA SER A 97 -51.33 -31.60 -6.46
C SER A 97 -51.53 -30.15 -6.05
N TRP A 98 -50.79 -29.22 -6.68
CA TRP A 98 -50.90 -27.78 -6.46
C TRP A 98 -52.33 -27.27 -6.71
N GLU A 99 -53.06 -27.89 -7.64
CA GLU A 99 -54.41 -27.46 -8.04
C GLU A 99 -55.52 -28.12 -7.20
N GLN A 100 -55.25 -29.27 -6.56
CA GLN A 100 -56.28 -30.06 -5.85
C GLN A 100 -56.33 -29.86 -4.33
N ARG A 101 -55.25 -29.35 -3.70
CA ARG A 101 -55.15 -29.26 -2.25
C ARG A 101 -54.29 -28.05 -1.83
N TRP A 102 -54.92 -26.90 -1.51
CA TRP A 102 -54.36 -25.77 -0.74
C TRP A 102 -53.65 -24.63 -1.49
N GLY A 103 -53.98 -23.39 -1.13
CA GLY A 103 -53.22 -22.18 -1.48
C GLY A 103 -51.90 -22.05 -0.70
N LEU A 104 -51.33 -20.84 -0.57
CA LEU A 104 -50.03 -20.48 0.04
C LEU A 104 -49.69 -21.04 1.45
N GLN A 105 -50.58 -21.85 2.05
CA GLN A 105 -50.32 -22.57 3.27
C GLN A 105 -49.56 -23.87 2.96
N PHE A 106 -48.26 -23.88 3.29
CA PHE A 106 -47.36 -25.04 3.40
C PHE A 106 -46.70 -25.53 2.08
N ALA A 107 -45.53 -24.99 1.74
CA ALA A 107 -44.55 -25.69 0.92
C ALA A 107 -43.85 -26.74 1.81
N GLU A 108 -44.09 -28.04 1.58
CA GLU A 108 -43.39 -29.06 2.34
C GLU A 108 -41.86 -28.91 2.18
N PRO A 109 -41.06 -28.97 3.25
CA PRO A 109 -39.61 -28.81 3.17
C PRO A 109 -38.93 -29.82 2.21
N ARG A 110 -39.52 -31.02 2.07
CA ARG A 110 -39.11 -32.06 1.12
C ARG A 110 -39.26 -31.60 -0.35
N MET A 111 -40.29 -30.81 -0.67
CA MET A 111 -40.49 -30.23 -2.00
C MET A 111 -39.36 -29.23 -2.34
N LEU A 112 -38.95 -28.39 -1.39
CA LEU A 112 -37.84 -27.45 -1.59
C LEU A 112 -36.51 -28.19 -1.85
N ALA A 113 -36.25 -29.28 -1.13
CA ALA A 113 -35.08 -30.13 -1.36
C ALA A 113 -35.13 -30.80 -2.74
N LEU A 114 -36.27 -31.37 -3.14
CA LEU A 114 -36.45 -32.00 -4.44
C LEU A 114 -36.22 -31.01 -5.59
N VAL A 115 -36.88 -29.85 -5.56
CA VAL A 115 -36.78 -28.83 -6.64
C VAL A 115 -35.35 -28.29 -6.75
N SER A 116 -34.72 -27.98 -5.62
CA SER A 116 -33.39 -27.37 -5.62
C SER A 116 -32.28 -28.31 -6.05
N LEU A 117 -32.27 -29.55 -5.54
CA LEU A 117 -31.31 -30.57 -5.95
C LEU A 117 -31.48 -30.92 -7.43
N SER A 118 -32.73 -31.00 -7.91
CA SER A 118 -33.03 -31.22 -9.33
C SER A 118 -32.54 -30.07 -10.22
N ALA A 119 -32.76 -28.82 -9.79
CA ALA A 119 -32.28 -27.64 -10.53
C ALA A 119 -30.74 -27.59 -10.58
N CYS A 120 -30.07 -27.85 -9.46
CA CYS A 120 -28.60 -27.89 -9.40
C CYS A 120 -28.04 -29.06 -10.22
N ALA A 121 -28.67 -30.24 -10.16
CA ALA A 121 -28.32 -31.39 -10.98
C ALA A 121 -28.43 -31.07 -12.48
N ALA A 122 -29.54 -30.44 -12.91
CA ALA A 122 -29.75 -30.03 -14.30
C ALA A 122 -28.69 -29.01 -14.76
N LEU A 123 -28.40 -28.00 -13.93
CA LEU A 123 -27.36 -27.00 -14.22
C LEU A 123 -25.98 -27.64 -14.40
N LEU A 124 -25.62 -28.59 -13.54
CA LEU A 124 -24.34 -29.31 -13.62
C LEU A 124 -24.26 -30.25 -14.82
N LEU A 125 -25.32 -31.00 -15.10
CA LEU A 125 -25.36 -31.97 -16.20
C LEU A 125 -25.50 -31.32 -17.58
N ILE A 126 -26.13 -30.14 -17.68
CA ILE A 126 -26.29 -29.39 -18.93
C ILE A 126 -25.16 -28.38 -19.14
N GLY A 127 -24.87 -27.56 -18.12
CA GLY A 127 -23.85 -26.51 -18.18
C GLY A 127 -22.42 -27.04 -18.08
N GLY A 128 -22.21 -28.16 -17.39
CA GLY A 128 -20.90 -28.77 -17.17
C GLY A 128 -20.58 -29.95 -18.09
N ARG A 129 -21.24 -30.09 -19.25
CA ARG A 129 -21.11 -31.29 -20.13
C ARG A 129 -19.67 -31.67 -20.50
N ARG A 130 -18.77 -30.70 -20.56
CA ARG A 130 -17.34 -30.88 -20.89
C ARG A 130 -16.45 -31.14 -19.66
N ASP A 131 -16.95 -30.93 -18.45
CA ASP A 131 -16.20 -31.19 -17.21
C ASP A 131 -16.69 -32.48 -16.54
N HIS A 132 -15.78 -33.43 -16.32
CA HIS A 132 -16.11 -34.70 -15.67
C HIS A 132 -16.58 -34.52 -14.22
N ARG A 133 -16.04 -33.53 -13.51
CA ARG A 133 -16.40 -33.21 -12.12
C ARG A 133 -17.82 -32.73 -11.99
N ALA A 134 -18.23 -31.87 -12.91
CA ALA A 134 -19.60 -31.37 -12.97
C ALA A 134 -20.59 -32.49 -13.25
N ARG A 135 -20.23 -33.45 -14.11
CA ARG A 135 -21.04 -34.65 -14.35
C ARG A 135 -21.16 -35.52 -13.09
N LEU A 136 -20.05 -35.81 -12.39
CA LEU A 136 -20.06 -36.60 -11.16
C LEU A 136 -20.93 -35.95 -10.07
N LEU A 137 -20.73 -34.66 -9.81
CA LEU A 137 -21.51 -33.92 -8.81
C LEU A 137 -22.99 -33.77 -9.22
N GLY A 138 -23.26 -33.55 -10.50
CA GLY A 138 -24.63 -33.48 -11.04
C GLY A 138 -25.39 -34.78 -10.85
N VAL A 139 -24.73 -35.93 -11.02
CA VAL A 139 -25.31 -37.25 -10.72
C VAL A 139 -25.55 -37.40 -9.21
N VAL A 140 -24.61 -37.00 -8.36
CA VAL A 140 -24.80 -37.01 -6.89
C VAL A 140 -26.06 -36.25 -6.49
N PHE A 141 -26.31 -35.07 -7.06
CA PHE A 141 -27.52 -34.30 -6.78
C PHE A 141 -28.79 -34.92 -7.37
N ALA A 142 -28.72 -35.58 -8.52
CA ALA A 142 -29.87 -36.31 -9.07
C ALA A 142 -30.29 -37.50 -8.18
N LEU A 143 -29.33 -38.26 -7.64
CA LEU A 143 -29.59 -39.34 -6.68
C LEU A 143 -30.09 -38.79 -5.33
N GLY A 144 -29.54 -37.67 -4.88
CA GLY A 144 -30.05 -36.97 -3.69
C GLY A 144 -31.50 -36.53 -3.89
N ALA A 145 -31.82 -35.95 -5.05
CA ALA A 145 -33.18 -35.53 -5.40
C ALA A 145 -34.16 -36.72 -5.45
N SER A 146 -33.74 -37.87 -6.00
CA SER A 146 -34.61 -39.05 -6.06
C SER A 146 -35.03 -39.55 -4.68
N SER A 147 -34.18 -39.39 -3.66
CA SER A 147 -34.51 -39.76 -2.28
C SER A 147 -35.68 -38.96 -1.68
N PHE A 148 -35.92 -37.73 -2.16
CA PHE A 148 -37.05 -36.88 -1.77
C PHE A 148 -38.29 -37.07 -2.66
N SER A 149 -38.16 -37.79 -3.78
CA SER A 149 -39.24 -38.00 -4.75
C SER A 149 -40.21 -39.14 -4.38
N SER A 150 -39.79 -40.08 -3.54
CA SER A 150 -40.59 -41.25 -3.13
C SER A 150 -41.89 -40.85 -2.40
N SER A 151 -41.87 -39.76 -1.64
CA SER A 151 -43.06 -39.21 -0.97
C SER A 151 -44.13 -38.69 -1.94
N PHE A 152 -43.79 -38.46 -3.22
CA PHE A 152 -44.66 -37.81 -4.21
C PHE A 152 -45.02 -38.70 -5.41
N SER A 153 -44.33 -39.81 -5.66
CA SER A 153 -44.44 -40.58 -6.91
C SER A 153 -45.54 -41.65 -6.93
N TRP A 154 -46.08 -42.06 -5.77
CA TRP A 154 -46.87 -43.29 -5.64
C TRP A 154 -48.40 -43.10 -5.51
N PRO A 155 -49.03 -42.30 -6.38
CA PRO A 155 -50.26 -42.86 -6.96
C PRO A 155 -50.36 -42.69 -8.49
N LEU A 156 -49.29 -42.27 -9.16
CA LEU A 156 -49.31 -42.09 -10.62
C LEU A 156 -49.39 -43.41 -11.41
N VAL A 157 -49.10 -44.56 -10.79
CA VAL A 157 -48.96 -45.85 -11.49
C VAL A 157 -50.05 -46.87 -11.13
N ALA A 158 -50.59 -46.87 -9.91
CA ALA A 158 -51.73 -47.73 -9.52
C ALA A 158 -52.38 -47.26 -8.20
N PRO A 159 -53.63 -46.76 -8.19
CA PRO A 159 -54.27 -46.25 -6.96
C PRO A 159 -54.72 -47.34 -5.96
N THR A 160 -54.64 -48.62 -6.31
CA THR A 160 -55.17 -49.74 -5.49
C THR A 160 -54.11 -50.74 -5.00
N ALA A 161 -52.82 -50.51 -5.27
CA ALA A 161 -51.74 -51.37 -4.78
C ALA A 161 -51.18 -50.87 -3.44
N THR A 162 -50.86 -51.79 -2.52
CA THR A 162 -50.12 -51.51 -1.29
C THR A 162 -48.81 -50.74 -1.60
N PRO A 163 -48.30 -49.89 -0.69
CA PRO A 163 -47.10 -49.09 -0.94
C PRO A 163 -45.93 -50.02 -1.26
N VAL A 164 -45.59 -50.11 -2.54
CA VAL A 164 -44.39 -50.81 -2.95
C VAL A 164 -43.30 -49.75 -2.98
N ASP A 165 -42.55 -49.65 -1.88
CA ASP A 165 -41.33 -48.85 -1.76
C ASP A 165 -40.49 -49.10 -3.04
N PRO A 166 -40.03 -48.07 -3.78
CA PRO A 166 -39.36 -48.29 -5.05
C PRO A 166 -38.22 -49.29 -4.88
N TRP A 167 -38.37 -50.45 -5.52
CA TRP A 167 -37.42 -51.58 -5.55
C TRP A 167 -35.97 -51.17 -5.90
N ILE A 168 -35.80 -49.95 -6.43
CA ILE A 168 -34.52 -49.36 -6.77
C ILE A 168 -34.36 -48.11 -5.91
N LEU A 169 -33.29 -48.12 -5.09
CA LEU A 169 -32.85 -47.03 -4.23
C LEU A 169 -31.54 -46.45 -4.78
N PRO A 170 -31.57 -45.56 -5.79
CA PRO A 170 -30.35 -45.05 -6.42
C PRO A 170 -29.43 -44.32 -5.42
N GLU A 171 -29.99 -43.74 -4.36
CA GLU A 171 -29.27 -43.00 -3.32
C GLU A 171 -28.23 -43.83 -2.55
N VAL A 172 -28.34 -45.16 -2.50
CA VAL A 172 -27.35 -46.04 -1.83
C VAL A 172 -25.95 -45.94 -2.46
N PHE A 173 -25.87 -45.52 -3.72
CA PHE A 173 -24.61 -45.35 -4.45
C PHE A 173 -24.06 -43.92 -4.37
N GLN A 174 -24.78 -43.00 -3.72
CA GLN A 174 -24.35 -41.61 -3.56
C GLN A 174 -22.96 -41.47 -2.91
N PRO A 175 -22.60 -42.22 -1.83
CA PRO A 175 -21.27 -42.10 -1.23
C PRO A 175 -20.15 -42.50 -2.19
N ALA A 176 -20.35 -43.54 -3.01
CA ALA A 176 -19.36 -43.99 -3.99
C ALA A 176 -19.06 -42.91 -5.03
N LEU A 177 -20.10 -42.20 -5.49
CA LEU A 177 -19.97 -41.09 -6.42
C LEU A 177 -19.37 -39.84 -5.77
N MET A 178 -19.68 -39.57 -4.50
CA MET A 178 -19.02 -38.48 -3.77
C MET A 178 -17.52 -38.75 -3.59
N TRP A 179 -17.12 -40.01 -3.32
CA TRP A 179 -15.71 -40.39 -3.30
C TRP A 179 -15.05 -40.33 -4.68
N ALA A 180 -15.78 -40.64 -5.76
CA ALA A 180 -15.30 -40.46 -7.12
C ALA A 180 -15.06 -38.97 -7.44
N PHE A 181 -15.99 -38.10 -7.05
CA PHE A 181 -15.83 -36.65 -7.13
C PHE A 181 -14.64 -36.18 -6.28
N ALA A 182 -14.50 -36.70 -5.06
CA ALA A 182 -13.40 -36.37 -4.14
C ALA A 182 -12.02 -36.81 -4.63
N ARG A 183 -11.92 -37.69 -5.64
CA ARG A 183 -10.65 -38.00 -6.33
C ARG A 183 -10.25 -36.91 -7.31
N GLU A 184 -11.23 -36.30 -7.96
CA GLU A 184 -10.99 -35.32 -9.02
C GLU A 184 -10.96 -33.89 -8.50
N PHE A 185 -11.64 -33.60 -7.40
CA PHE A 185 -11.76 -32.26 -6.83
C PHE A 185 -11.24 -32.23 -5.38
N PRO A 186 -10.33 -31.31 -5.00
CA PRO A 186 -9.66 -30.28 -5.83
C PRO A 186 -8.49 -30.82 -6.69
N ARG A 187 -8.01 -30.03 -7.67
CA ARG A 187 -6.69 -30.27 -8.32
C ARG A 187 -5.56 -29.96 -7.35
N VAL A 188 -4.75 -30.98 -7.07
CA VAL A 188 -3.56 -30.91 -6.22
C VAL A 188 -2.29 -31.05 -7.06
N HIS A 189 -1.22 -30.35 -6.67
CA HIS A 189 0.07 -30.42 -7.38
C HIS A 189 0.90 -31.64 -6.98
N ARG A 190 0.66 -32.16 -5.77
CA ARG A 190 1.36 -33.32 -5.21
C ARG A 190 0.35 -34.37 -4.82
N ARG A 191 0.69 -35.61 -5.15
CA ARG A 191 -0.10 -36.78 -4.75
C ARG A 191 0.19 -37.13 -3.29
N THR A 192 -0.86 -37.38 -2.52
CA THR A 192 -0.81 -37.67 -1.08
C THR A 192 -1.44 -39.03 -0.78
N TRP A 193 -1.31 -39.49 0.47
CA TRP A 193 -1.97 -40.72 0.94
C TRP A 193 -3.51 -40.65 0.83
N ILE A 194 -4.09 -39.44 0.81
CA ILE A 194 -5.54 -39.21 0.69
C ILE A 194 -6.02 -39.56 -0.72
N ASP A 195 -5.19 -39.37 -1.75
CA ASP A 195 -5.53 -39.78 -3.12
C ASP A 195 -5.65 -41.31 -3.21
N ASP A 196 -4.79 -42.01 -2.49
CA ASP A 196 -4.80 -43.47 -2.42
C ASP A 196 -6.00 -43.99 -1.60
N LEU A 197 -6.34 -43.31 -0.51
CA LEU A 197 -7.57 -43.55 0.25
C LEU A 197 -8.81 -43.36 -0.64
N ALA A 198 -8.92 -42.23 -1.34
CA ALA A 198 -10.07 -41.92 -2.19
C ALA A 198 -10.25 -42.95 -3.32
N ARG A 199 -9.15 -43.49 -3.88
CA ARG A 199 -9.22 -44.59 -4.85
C ARG A 199 -9.77 -45.89 -4.26
N ARG A 200 -9.44 -46.24 -3.01
CA ARG A 200 -9.93 -47.45 -2.34
C ARG A 200 -11.38 -47.31 -1.85
N MET A 201 -11.80 -46.10 -1.48
CA MET A 201 -13.14 -45.86 -0.94
C MET A 201 -14.25 -45.94 -1.99
N VAL A 202 -13.98 -45.64 -3.27
CA VAL A 202 -14.99 -45.76 -4.35
C VAL A 202 -15.57 -47.18 -4.47
N PRO A 203 -14.75 -48.24 -4.69
CA PRO A 203 -15.29 -49.60 -4.80
C PRO A 203 -15.86 -50.12 -3.47
N LEU A 204 -15.29 -49.71 -2.32
CA LEU A 204 -15.83 -50.07 -1.01
C LEU A 204 -17.25 -49.51 -0.81
N CYS A 205 -17.45 -48.22 -1.08
CA CYS A 205 -18.76 -47.58 -0.95
C CYS A 205 -19.76 -48.15 -1.95
N ALA A 206 -19.32 -48.52 -3.16
CA ALA A 206 -20.18 -49.18 -4.14
C ALA A 206 -20.61 -50.58 -3.66
N TRP A 207 -19.72 -51.33 -3.01
CA TRP A 207 -20.01 -52.64 -2.43
C TRP A 207 -20.97 -52.52 -1.24
N VAL A 208 -20.76 -51.54 -0.34
CA VAL A 208 -21.68 -51.24 0.77
C VAL A 208 -23.05 -50.84 0.26
N GLY A 209 -23.14 -49.95 -0.74
CA GLY A 209 -24.40 -49.56 -1.37
C GLY A 209 -25.12 -50.74 -2.03
N GLY A 210 -24.39 -51.61 -2.73
CA GLY A 210 -24.93 -52.86 -3.29
C GLY A 210 -25.44 -53.81 -2.20
N GLY A 211 -24.72 -53.94 -1.09
CA GLY A 211 -25.13 -54.72 0.07
C GLY A 211 -26.41 -54.18 0.72
N LEU A 212 -26.52 -52.86 0.90
CA LEU A 212 -27.73 -52.20 1.40
C LEU A 212 -28.91 -52.39 0.44
N TRP A 213 -28.68 -52.29 -0.86
CA TRP A 213 -29.71 -52.52 -1.87
C TRP A 213 -30.19 -53.98 -1.89
N ILE A 214 -29.27 -54.95 -1.82
CA ILE A 214 -29.59 -56.38 -1.73
C ILE A 214 -30.33 -56.68 -0.42
N ALA A 215 -29.89 -56.11 0.71
CA ALA A 215 -30.57 -56.23 1.99
C ALA A 215 -32.00 -55.68 1.89
N HIS A 216 -32.16 -54.50 1.29
CA HIS A 216 -33.48 -53.93 1.03
C HIS A 216 -34.35 -54.89 0.21
N LEU A 217 -33.83 -55.45 -0.89
CA LEU A 217 -34.57 -56.40 -1.73
C LEU A 217 -34.93 -57.73 -1.04
N LEU A 218 -34.02 -58.28 -0.23
CA LEU A 218 -34.21 -59.57 0.44
C LEU A 218 -35.13 -59.48 1.68
N PHE A 219 -35.19 -58.32 2.34
CA PHE A 219 -35.93 -58.14 3.60
C PHE A 219 -37.26 -57.39 3.46
N LEU A 220 -37.70 -57.07 2.24
CA LEU A 220 -39.01 -56.47 1.90
C LEU A 220 -40.24 -57.17 2.52
N PRO A 221 -40.28 -58.50 2.76
CA PRO A 221 -41.49 -59.14 3.30
C PRO A 221 -41.50 -59.44 4.82
N GLU A 222 -40.36 -59.48 5.53
CA GLU A 222 -40.28 -60.17 6.84
C GLU A 222 -39.79 -59.35 8.05
N GLY A 223 -39.41 -58.06 7.90
CA GLY A 223 -39.13 -57.19 9.05
C GLY A 223 -37.98 -57.63 9.98
N ARG A 224 -37.11 -58.54 9.55
CA ARG A 224 -36.05 -59.14 10.40
C ARG A 224 -34.88 -58.20 10.73
N LEU A 225 -34.71 -57.09 10.01
CA LEU A 225 -33.66 -56.08 10.25
C LEU A 225 -34.20 -54.65 10.00
N PRO A 226 -35.11 -54.14 10.84
CA PRO A 226 -35.84 -52.88 10.59
C PRO A 226 -34.91 -51.65 10.55
N PHE A 227 -33.76 -51.71 11.22
CA PHE A 227 -32.79 -50.61 11.24
C PHE A 227 -32.01 -50.45 9.92
N LEU A 228 -31.92 -51.49 9.08
CA LEU A 228 -31.28 -51.45 7.76
C LEU A 228 -32.25 -51.11 6.64
N HIS A 229 -33.54 -50.95 6.95
CA HIS A 229 -34.55 -50.49 6.01
C HIS A 229 -34.37 -48.99 5.74
N ARG A 230 -34.95 -48.49 4.63
CA ARG A 230 -34.84 -47.08 4.21
C ARG A 230 -35.37 -46.11 5.28
N ASP A 231 -36.38 -46.54 6.02
CA ASP A 231 -36.99 -45.79 7.12
C ASP A 231 -36.26 -45.97 8.46
N GLY A 232 -35.21 -46.78 8.51
CA GLY A 232 -34.40 -47.02 9.70
C GLY A 232 -33.26 -46.02 9.87
N ASP A 233 -32.93 -45.70 11.13
CA ASP A 233 -31.89 -44.72 11.47
C ASP A 233 -30.48 -45.13 10.99
N VAL A 234 -30.18 -46.43 11.00
CA VAL A 234 -28.85 -46.96 10.66
C VAL A 234 -28.56 -46.84 9.16
N TYR A 235 -29.57 -46.99 8.30
CA TYR A 235 -29.44 -46.81 6.85
C TYR A 235 -28.91 -45.41 6.50
N TRP A 236 -29.55 -44.37 7.02
CA TRP A 236 -29.13 -42.97 6.77
C TRP A 236 -27.83 -42.60 7.47
N LEU A 237 -27.55 -43.18 8.64
CA LEU A 237 -26.29 -43.00 9.34
C LEU A 237 -25.11 -43.50 8.50
N ILE A 238 -25.21 -44.70 7.92
CA ILE A 238 -24.16 -45.27 7.06
C ILE A 238 -23.88 -44.35 5.87
N LEU A 239 -24.93 -43.94 5.13
CA LEU A 239 -24.77 -43.07 3.96
C LEU A 239 -24.20 -41.70 4.32
N SER A 240 -24.63 -41.12 5.45
CA SER A 240 -24.18 -39.80 5.91
C SER A 240 -22.72 -39.82 6.36
N VAL A 241 -22.30 -40.83 7.12
CA VAL A 241 -20.91 -40.98 7.59
C VAL A 241 -19.96 -41.15 6.40
N LEU A 242 -20.30 -42.00 5.43
CA LEU A 242 -19.47 -42.23 4.25
C LEU A 242 -19.37 -40.98 3.36
N THR A 243 -20.46 -40.23 3.23
CA THR A 243 -20.50 -38.97 2.47
C THR A 243 -19.70 -37.86 3.18
N LEU A 244 -19.84 -37.74 4.51
CA LEU A 244 -19.09 -36.77 5.31
C LEU A 244 -17.58 -37.07 5.29
N ALA A 245 -17.20 -38.34 5.28
CA ALA A 245 -15.82 -38.76 5.12
C ALA A 245 -15.24 -38.33 3.76
N ALA A 246 -16.03 -38.44 2.67
CA ALA A 246 -15.63 -37.93 1.35
C ALA A 246 -15.45 -36.41 1.35
N VAL A 247 -16.38 -35.65 1.97
CA VAL A 247 -16.26 -34.19 2.12
C VAL A 247 -15.01 -33.82 2.94
N SER A 248 -14.73 -34.56 4.00
CA SER A 248 -13.53 -34.37 4.83
C SER A 248 -12.25 -34.65 4.04
N ALA A 249 -12.24 -35.66 3.18
CA ALA A 249 -11.14 -35.92 2.27
C ALA A 249 -10.92 -34.77 1.28
N ILE A 250 -11.98 -34.19 0.71
CA ILE A 250 -11.91 -32.99 -0.14
C ILE A 250 -11.27 -31.82 0.62
N ALA A 251 -11.68 -31.59 1.87
CA ALA A 251 -11.14 -30.53 2.72
C ALA A 251 -9.65 -30.73 3.03
N LEU A 252 -9.24 -31.95 3.33
CA LEU A 252 -7.83 -32.27 3.60
C LEU A 252 -6.96 -32.14 2.34
N ARG A 253 -7.45 -32.58 1.17
CA ARG A 253 -6.76 -32.41 -0.13
C ARG A 253 -6.58 -30.95 -0.51
N ALA A 254 -7.46 -30.05 -0.07
CA ALA A 254 -7.36 -28.62 -0.36
C ALA A 254 -6.11 -27.95 0.23
N ARG A 255 -5.42 -28.58 1.19
CA ARG A 255 -4.15 -28.09 1.75
C ARG A 255 -3.02 -28.07 0.72
N ASP A 256 -3.05 -29.00 -0.24
CA ASP A 256 -2.02 -29.16 -1.29
C ASP A 256 -2.51 -28.70 -2.69
N ALA A 257 -3.67 -28.03 -2.73
CA ALA A 257 -4.31 -27.54 -3.94
C ALA A 257 -3.83 -26.15 -4.35
N THR A 258 -4.04 -25.77 -5.62
CA THR A 258 -3.87 -24.36 -6.06
C THR A 258 -4.77 -23.45 -5.23
N ALA A 259 -4.38 -22.19 -5.01
CA ALA A 259 -5.21 -21.21 -4.29
C ALA A 259 -6.64 -21.10 -4.87
N ARG A 260 -6.77 -21.22 -6.20
CA ARG A 260 -8.07 -21.25 -6.89
C ARG A 260 -8.93 -22.43 -6.46
N GLU A 261 -8.36 -23.63 -6.43
CA GLU A 261 -9.08 -24.84 -6.03
C GLU A 261 -9.33 -24.88 -4.52
N SER A 262 -8.41 -24.38 -3.68
CA SER A 262 -8.63 -24.22 -2.24
C SER A 262 -9.78 -23.25 -1.94
N ARG A 263 -9.94 -22.17 -2.73
CA ARG A 263 -11.11 -21.27 -2.63
C ARG A 263 -12.41 -21.95 -3.04
N ARG A 264 -12.40 -22.77 -4.10
CA ARG A 264 -13.57 -23.58 -4.49
C ARG A 264 -13.98 -24.56 -3.38
N VAL A 265 -13.00 -25.19 -2.74
CA VAL A 265 -13.26 -26.07 -1.58
C VAL A 265 -13.75 -25.28 -0.38
N ALA A 266 -13.20 -24.09 -0.10
CA ALA A 266 -13.69 -23.22 0.97
C ALA A 266 -15.15 -22.77 0.76
N LEU A 267 -15.55 -22.48 -0.48
CA LEU A 267 -16.95 -22.18 -0.84
C LEU A 267 -17.86 -23.40 -0.61
N LEU A 268 -17.41 -24.59 -0.98
CA LEU A 268 -18.12 -25.85 -0.75
C LEU A 268 -18.33 -26.08 0.76
N ILE A 269 -17.25 -26.06 1.54
CA ILE A 269 -17.30 -26.28 3.00
C ILE A 269 -18.12 -25.18 3.67
N GLY A 270 -17.93 -23.93 3.28
CA GLY A 270 -18.70 -22.79 3.80
C GLY A 270 -20.19 -22.95 3.57
N GLY A 271 -20.61 -23.42 2.39
CA GLY A 271 -22.02 -23.73 2.14
C GLY A 271 -22.55 -24.89 2.97
N ILE A 272 -21.77 -25.96 3.16
CA ILE A 272 -22.16 -27.07 4.07
C ILE A 272 -22.34 -26.56 5.50
N VAL A 273 -21.40 -25.76 6.01
CA VAL A 273 -21.47 -25.22 7.37
C VAL A 273 -22.70 -24.32 7.53
N VAL A 274 -22.97 -23.44 6.57
CA VAL A 274 -24.17 -22.59 6.58
C VAL A 274 -25.44 -23.44 6.49
N GLY A 275 -25.45 -24.49 5.67
CA GLY A 275 -26.59 -25.38 5.53
C GLY A 275 -26.89 -26.19 6.77
N LEU A 276 -25.87 -26.63 7.51
CA LEU A 276 -26.02 -27.40 8.74
C LEU A 276 -26.23 -26.53 9.98
N ALA A 277 -25.95 -25.23 9.92
CA ALA A 277 -26.02 -24.34 11.08
C ALA A 277 -27.38 -24.33 11.81
N PRO A 278 -28.55 -24.31 11.12
CA PRO A 278 -29.83 -24.36 11.81
C PRO A 278 -30.10 -25.69 12.52
N ILE A 279 -29.62 -26.81 11.96
CA ILE A 279 -29.75 -28.14 12.58
C ILE A 279 -28.91 -28.20 13.85
N LEU A 280 -27.67 -27.72 13.79
CA LEU A 280 -26.79 -27.65 14.96
C LEU A 280 -27.35 -26.71 16.03
N LEU A 281 -27.94 -25.58 15.62
CA LEU A 281 -28.59 -24.64 16.52
C LEU A 281 -29.80 -25.26 17.21
N ASP A 282 -30.64 -25.98 16.47
CA ASP A 282 -31.82 -26.68 16.99
C ASP A 282 -31.40 -27.73 18.03
N ILE A 283 -30.44 -28.59 17.70
CA ILE A 283 -29.85 -29.58 18.63
C ILE A 283 -29.26 -28.89 19.87
N THR A 284 -28.61 -27.74 19.70
CA THR A 284 -28.01 -27.00 20.82
C THR A 284 -29.07 -26.39 21.74
N ILE A 285 -30.13 -25.82 21.18
CA ILE A 285 -31.26 -25.26 21.94
C ILE A 285 -31.97 -26.38 22.70
N GLU A 286 -32.18 -27.53 22.05
CA GLU A 286 -32.79 -28.71 22.66
C GLU A 286 -31.96 -29.25 23.84
N LEU A 287 -30.62 -29.27 23.70
CA LEU A 287 -29.70 -29.73 24.73
C LEU A 287 -29.60 -28.74 25.91
N LEU A 288 -29.57 -27.42 25.64
CA LEU A 288 -29.37 -26.39 26.67
C LEU A 288 -30.66 -25.95 27.36
N TRP A 289 -31.81 -26.06 26.68
CA TRP A 289 -33.10 -25.62 27.20
C TRP A 289 -34.20 -26.64 26.82
N PRO A 290 -34.31 -27.76 27.56
CA PRO A 290 -35.29 -28.82 27.25
C PRO A 290 -36.75 -28.35 27.31
N ALA A 291 -37.06 -27.27 28.05
CA ALA A 291 -38.40 -26.69 28.10
C ALA A 291 -38.81 -25.95 26.81
N ALA A 292 -37.86 -25.63 25.93
CA ALA A 292 -38.06 -24.92 24.67
C ALA A 292 -38.51 -25.89 23.57
N ARG A 293 -38.39 -27.19 23.81
CA ARG A 293 -38.93 -28.26 22.97
C ARG A 293 -40.44 -28.08 22.74
N ARG A 294 -41.18 -27.67 23.78
CA ARG A 294 -42.63 -27.36 23.67
C ARG A 294 -42.91 -26.16 22.75
N PHE A 295 -42.03 -25.15 22.76
CA PHE A 295 -42.10 -24.00 21.85
C PHE A 295 -41.74 -24.40 20.41
N GLY A 296 -40.78 -25.31 20.26
CA GLY A 296 -40.44 -25.95 18.98
C GLY A 296 -41.61 -26.74 18.41
N GLU A 297 -42.31 -27.53 19.23
CA GLU A 297 -43.44 -28.39 18.82
C GLU A 297 -44.61 -27.60 18.20
N GLU A 298 -44.97 -26.45 18.75
CA GLU A 298 -46.02 -25.57 18.19
C GLU A 298 -45.60 -24.86 16.88
N HIS A 299 -44.29 -24.80 16.60
CA HIS A 299 -43.70 -24.06 15.48
C HIS A 299 -42.83 -24.93 14.54
N LEU A 300 -42.91 -26.25 14.67
CA LEU A 300 -42.11 -27.25 13.95
C LEU A 300 -42.09 -27.01 12.44
N HIS A 301 -43.24 -26.64 11.85
CA HIS A 301 -43.30 -26.37 10.43
C HIS A 301 -42.51 -25.12 10.02
N ALA A 302 -42.64 -24.01 10.76
CA ALA A 302 -41.92 -22.77 10.46
C ALA A 302 -40.40 -22.96 10.63
N ILE A 303 -39.99 -23.69 11.67
CA ILE A 303 -38.59 -24.07 11.90
C ILE A 303 -38.09 -24.94 10.75
N SER A 304 -38.86 -25.95 10.32
CA SER A 304 -38.48 -26.83 9.22
C SER A 304 -38.29 -26.10 7.88
N VAL A 305 -39.15 -25.13 7.54
CA VAL A 305 -39.01 -24.33 6.32
C VAL A 305 -37.73 -23.49 6.35
N VAL A 306 -37.40 -22.90 7.50
CA VAL A 306 -36.16 -22.15 7.69
C VAL A 306 -34.94 -23.08 7.56
N VAL A 307 -34.92 -24.20 8.28
CA VAL A 307 -33.83 -25.19 8.24
C VAL A 307 -33.58 -25.67 6.80
N PHE A 308 -34.64 -26.04 6.07
CA PHE A 308 -34.52 -26.51 4.69
C PHE A 308 -34.10 -25.40 3.72
N THR A 309 -34.49 -24.14 3.96
CA THR A 309 -34.02 -22.99 3.15
C THR A 309 -32.51 -22.77 3.29
N PHE A 310 -31.96 -22.98 4.49
CA PHE A 310 -30.51 -22.91 4.69
C PHE A 310 -29.78 -24.10 4.08
N LEU A 311 -30.37 -25.30 4.12
CA LEU A 311 -29.84 -26.48 3.43
C LEU A 311 -29.67 -26.26 1.92
N LEU A 312 -30.43 -25.34 1.31
CA LEU A 312 -30.25 -24.92 -0.10
C LEU A 312 -28.89 -24.25 -0.38
N SER A 313 -28.22 -23.74 0.65
CA SER A 313 -26.89 -23.13 0.49
C SER A 313 -25.84 -24.15 0.04
N THR A 314 -25.96 -25.41 0.48
CA THR A 314 -25.04 -26.51 0.15
C THR A 314 -25.03 -26.85 -1.35
N PRO A 315 -26.16 -27.22 -1.99
CA PRO A 315 -26.14 -27.56 -3.41
C PRO A 315 -25.85 -26.34 -4.30
N CYS A 316 -26.29 -25.14 -3.90
CA CYS A 316 -25.99 -23.91 -4.63
C CYS A 316 -24.49 -23.55 -4.59
N SER A 317 -23.86 -23.60 -3.41
CA SER A 317 -22.43 -23.27 -3.27
C SER A 317 -21.54 -24.29 -3.97
N MET A 318 -21.89 -25.58 -3.89
CA MET A 318 -21.20 -26.67 -4.58
C MET A 318 -21.30 -26.53 -6.10
N THR A 319 -22.50 -26.24 -6.61
CA THR A 319 -22.72 -26.00 -8.05
C THR A 319 -21.89 -24.82 -8.55
N TYR A 320 -21.89 -23.72 -7.80
CA TYR A 320 -21.07 -22.55 -8.12
C TYR A 320 -19.56 -22.86 -8.04
N ALA A 321 -19.11 -23.62 -7.05
CA ALA A 321 -17.71 -23.98 -6.88
C ALA A 321 -17.17 -24.82 -8.06
N VAL A 322 -18.02 -25.61 -8.70
CA VAL A 322 -17.64 -26.47 -9.84
C VAL A 322 -17.83 -25.78 -11.20
N LEU A 323 -18.96 -25.08 -11.42
CA LEU A 323 -19.24 -24.42 -12.70
C LEU A 323 -18.60 -23.03 -12.84
N GLY A 324 -18.31 -22.35 -11.73
CA GLY A 324 -17.79 -20.99 -11.74
C GLY A 324 -16.39 -20.92 -12.34
N GLU A 325 -16.24 -20.20 -13.46
CA GLU A 325 -14.93 -19.88 -14.07
C GLU A 325 -14.02 -19.16 -13.07
N HIS A 326 -14.61 -18.29 -12.23
CA HIS A 326 -13.94 -17.51 -11.21
C HIS A 326 -14.58 -17.76 -9.84
N ALA A 327 -13.93 -18.59 -9.02
CA ALA A 327 -14.36 -18.80 -7.64
C ALA A 327 -14.03 -17.55 -6.82
N LEU A 328 -15.05 -16.76 -6.50
CA LEU A 328 -14.93 -15.58 -5.66
C LEU A 328 -14.47 -15.98 -4.25
N ASP A 329 -13.58 -15.20 -3.67
CA ASP A 329 -13.19 -15.39 -2.26
C ASP A 329 -14.44 -15.33 -1.36
N VAL A 330 -14.53 -16.25 -0.40
CA VAL A 330 -15.65 -16.36 0.55
C VAL A 330 -15.85 -15.03 1.26
N ARG A 331 -14.76 -14.33 1.63
CA ARG A 331 -14.84 -13.00 2.25
C ARG A 331 -15.42 -11.94 1.31
N THR A 332 -15.16 -12.05 0.01
CA THR A 332 -15.72 -11.15 -1.02
C THR A 332 -17.21 -11.42 -1.23
N VAL A 333 -17.62 -12.69 -1.27
CA VAL A 333 -19.03 -13.08 -1.35
C VAL A 333 -19.77 -12.61 -0.10
N VAL A 334 -19.24 -12.88 1.09
CA VAL A 334 -19.81 -12.42 2.37
C VAL A 334 -19.96 -10.90 2.38
N ARG A 335 -18.93 -10.17 1.93
CA ARG A 335 -18.95 -8.70 1.82
C ARG A 335 -20.06 -8.20 0.90
N ALA A 336 -20.12 -8.75 -0.31
CA ALA A 336 -21.12 -8.37 -1.28
C ALA A 336 -22.54 -8.67 -0.75
N SER A 337 -22.71 -9.82 -0.09
CA SER A 337 -23.99 -10.26 0.47
C SER A 337 -24.48 -9.33 1.58
N TYR A 338 -23.69 -9.05 2.62
CA TYR A 338 -24.18 -8.16 3.68
C TYR A 338 -24.33 -6.71 3.21
N ARG A 339 -23.49 -6.23 2.27
CA ARG A 339 -23.65 -4.87 1.71
C ARG A 339 -24.92 -4.74 0.89
N ARG A 340 -25.28 -5.77 0.11
CA ARG A 340 -26.56 -5.85 -0.60
C ARG A 340 -27.73 -5.94 0.38
N LEU A 341 -27.62 -6.77 1.42
CA LEU A 341 -28.66 -6.93 2.43
C LEU A 341 -28.92 -5.62 3.20
N LEU A 342 -27.87 -4.88 3.53
CA LEU A 342 -27.93 -3.60 4.25
C LEU A 342 -28.08 -2.39 3.32
N THR A 343 -28.54 -2.57 2.09
CA THR A 343 -28.83 -1.44 1.19
C THR A 343 -30.07 -0.71 1.71
N ARG A 344 -30.08 0.63 1.66
CA ARG A 344 -31.24 1.44 2.10
C ARG A 344 -32.55 0.98 1.45
N ARG A 345 -32.52 0.66 0.16
CA ARG A 345 -33.68 0.18 -0.60
C ARG A 345 -34.20 -1.17 -0.10
N LEU A 346 -33.31 -2.12 0.17
CA LEU A 346 -33.71 -3.44 0.65
C LEU A 346 -34.20 -3.40 2.09
N LEU A 347 -33.53 -2.63 2.97
CA LEU A 347 -34.01 -2.42 4.35
C LEU A 347 -35.37 -1.72 4.37
N ALA A 348 -35.59 -0.72 3.51
CA ALA A 348 -36.89 -0.09 3.36
C ALA A 348 -37.95 -1.09 2.88
N ALA A 349 -37.62 -1.97 1.93
CA ALA A 349 -38.51 -3.03 1.48
C ALA A 349 -38.80 -4.07 2.59
N LEU A 350 -37.78 -4.45 3.38
CA LEU A 350 -37.89 -5.37 4.52
C LEU A 350 -38.69 -4.77 5.69
N ILE A 351 -38.87 -3.45 5.75
CA ILE A 351 -39.78 -2.78 6.70
C ILE A 351 -41.18 -2.65 6.09
N ALA A 352 -41.25 -2.16 4.86
CA ALA A 352 -42.51 -1.85 4.19
C ALA A 352 -43.35 -3.08 3.87
N ALA A 353 -42.73 -4.20 3.45
CA ALA A 353 -43.45 -5.43 3.14
C ALA A 353 -44.16 -6.04 4.36
N PRO A 354 -43.49 -6.28 5.51
CA PRO A 354 -44.19 -6.77 6.70
C PRO A 354 -45.12 -5.72 7.33
N MET A 355 -44.85 -4.42 7.21
CA MET A 355 -45.84 -3.38 7.57
C MET A 355 -47.09 -3.47 6.70
N GLY A 356 -46.95 -3.62 5.39
CA GLY A 356 -48.06 -3.80 4.47
C GLY A 356 -48.85 -5.07 4.76
N ALA A 357 -48.16 -6.17 5.06
CA ALA A 357 -48.79 -7.42 5.50
C ALA A 357 -49.53 -7.26 6.84
N LEU A 358 -49.00 -6.48 7.78
CA LEU A 358 -49.66 -6.19 9.06
C LEU A 358 -50.92 -5.34 8.86
N VAL A 359 -50.86 -4.32 8.00
CA VAL A 359 -52.02 -3.50 7.62
C VAL A 359 -53.08 -4.34 6.91
N TRP A 360 -52.68 -5.22 5.99
CA TRP A 360 -53.58 -6.15 5.33
C TRP A 360 -54.22 -7.12 6.32
N LEU A 361 -53.44 -7.64 7.27
CA LEU A 361 -53.93 -8.54 8.32
C LEU A 361 -54.98 -7.85 9.19
N LEU A 362 -54.71 -6.61 9.62
CA LEU A 362 -55.66 -5.78 10.38
C LEU A 362 -56.93 -5.47 9.56
N ALA A 363 -56.78 -5.14 8.28
CA ALA A 363 -57.91 -4.87 7.39
C ALA A 363 -58.76 -6.12 7.08
N SER A 364 -58.13 -7.31 7.07
CA SER A 364 -58.81 -8.58 6.85
C SER A 364 -59.59 -9.10 8.08
N GLN A 365 -59.39 -8.51 9.26
CA GLN A 365 -60.02 -8.93 10.53
C GLN A 365 -60.61 -7.73 11.30
N PRO A 366 -61.64 -7.04 10.76
CA PRO A 366 -62.18 -5.82 11.34
C PRO A 366 -62.83 -6.02 12.72
N ASP A 367 -63.29 -7.23 13.05
CA ASP A 367 -63.97 -7.54 14.32
C ASP A 367 -63.02 -7.80 15.50
N ARG A 368 -61.70 -7.80 15.26
CA ARG A 368 -60.68 -8.06 16.29
C ARG A 368 -59.95 -6.80 16.70
N THR A 369 -59.56 -6.72 17.97
CA THR A 369 -58.74 -5.59 18.42
C THR A 369 -57.32 -5.70 17.86
N VAL A 370 -56.63 -4.56 17.72
CA VAL A 370 -55.23 -4.52 17.27
C VAL A 370 -54.33 -5.39 18.16
N ALA A 371 -54.60 -5.41 19.47
CA ALA A 371 -53.88 -6.23 20.44
C ALA A 371 -54.07 -7.73 20.18
N ASP A 372 -55.28 -8.16 19.82
CA ASP A 372 -55.57 -9.57 19.52
C ASP A 372 -54.88 -10.01 18.22
N VAL A 373 -54.90 -9.16 17.18
CA VAL A 373 -54.23 -9.44 15.90
C VAL A 373 -52.71 -9.49 16.06
N MET A 374 -52.14 -8.55 16.81
CA MET A 374 -50.70 -8.54 17.15
C MET A 374 -50.32 -9.68 18.10
N GLY A 375 -51.24 -10.17 18.91
CA GLY A 375 -51.04 -11.31 19.82
C GLY A 375 -50.96 -12.67 19.11
N THR A 376 -51.43 -12.77 17.86
CA THR A 376 -51.30 -13.99 17.06
C THR A 376 -49.84 -14.33 16.77
N SER A 377 -49.52 -15.61 16.58
CA SER A 377 -48.16 -16.07 16.24
C SER A 377 -47.64 -15.42 14.95
N PHE A 378 -48.51 -15.17 13.96
CA PHE A 378 -48.15 -14.48 12.73
C PHE A 378 -47.97 -12.96 12.92
N GLY A 379 -48.86 -12.30 13.67
CA GLY A 379 -48.75 -10.87 14.00
C GLY A 379 -47.47 -10.55 14.77
N ARG A 380 -47.11 -11.37 15.78
CA ARG A 380 -45.84 -11.23 16.52
C ARG A 380 -44.62 -11.35 15.61
N LEU A 381 -44.66 -12.27 14.64
CA LEU A 381 -43.56 -12.47 13.69
C LEU A 381 -43.38 -11.26 12.76
N LEU A 382 -44.47 -10.65 12.28
CA LEU A 382 -44.42 -9.43 11.47
C LEU A 382 -43.89 -8.23 12.25
N VAL A 383 -44.34 -8.04 13.49
CA VAL A 383 -43.85 -6.96 14.39
C VAL A 383 -42.36 -7.14 14.69
N ALA A 384 -41.93 -8.38 14.99
CA ALA A 384 -40.52 -8.69 15.20
C ALA A 384 -39.68 -8.42 13.95
N ALA A 385 -40.16 -8.80 12.76
CA ALA A 385 -39.48 -8.55 11.48
C ALA A 385 -39.30 -7.04 11.22
N VAL A 386 -40.35 -6.24 11.42
CA VAL A 386 -40.29 -4.77 11.31
C VAL A 386 -39.29 -4.20 12.31
N GLY A 387 -39.34 -4.65 13.58
CA GLY A 387 -38.44 -4.20 14.64
C GLY A 387 -36.96 -4.49 14.34
N VAL A 388 -36.64 -5.71 13.91
CA VAL A 388 -35.29 -6.13 13.53
C VAL A 388 -34.78 -5.34 12.32
N ALA A 389 -35.62 -5.16 11.29
CA ALA A 389 -35.25 -4.39 10.10
C ALA A 389 -35.05 -2.89 10.41
N ALA A 390 -35.89 -2.31 11.27
CA ALA A 390 -35.76 -0.92 11.73
C ALA A 390 -34.50 -0.72 12.60
N LEU A 391 -34.21 -1.65 13.51
CA LEU A 391 -32.97 -1.66 14.29
C LEU A 391 -31.73 -1.77 13.39
N ALA A 392 -31.75 -2.67 12.42
CA ALA A 392 -30.69 -2.82 11.43
C ALA A 392 -30.51 -1.56 10.57
N ALA A 393 -31.60 -0.87 10.22
CA ALA A 393 -31.56 0.40 9.50
C ALA A 393 -30.96 1.53 10.35
N GLY A 394 -31.34 1.64 11.63
CA GLY A 394 -30.80 2.62 12.57
C GLY A 394 -29.32 2.41 12.88
N CYS A 395 -28.90 1.14 13.00
CA CYS A 395 -27.51 0.78 13.28
C CYS A 395 -26.65 0.55 12.02
N ARG A 396 -27.20 0.73 10.82
CA ARG A 396 -26.59 0.37 9.53
C ARG A 396 -25.12 0.78 9.40
N LYS A 397 -24.81 2.05 9.69
CA LYS A 397 -23.44 2.58 9.54
C LYS A 397 -22.46 1.89 10.50
N ARG A 398 -22.87 1.66 11.75
CA ARG A 398 -22.06 0.95 12.76
C ARG A 398 -21.90 -0.53 12.40
N LEU A 399 -22.97 -1.16 11.90
CA LEU A 399 -22.95 -2.56 11.47
C LEU A 399 -21.99 -2.76 10.30
N LEU A 400 -22.05 -1.90 9.28
CA LEU A 400 -21.16 -1.97 8.12
C LEU A 400 -19.70 -1.80 8.52
N LEU A 401 -19.39 -0.85 9.40
CA LEU A 401 -18.02 -0.63 9.87
C LEU A 401 -17.48 -1.83 10.66
N ARG A 402 -18.29 -2.42 11.55
CA ARG A 402 -17.89 -3.62 12.31
C ARG A 402 -17.74 -4.86 11.43
N LEU A 403 -18.64 -5.04 10.47
CA LEU A 403 -18.58 -6.16 9.52
C LEU A 403 -17.41 -6.01 8.53
N ASP A 404 -17.14 -4.81 8.00
CA ASP A 404 -15.96 -4.56 7.15
C ASP A 404 -14.67 -4.81 7.96
N ALA A 405 -14.59 -4.37 9.22
CA ALA A 405 -13.42 -4.61 10.09
C ALA A 405 -13.25 -6.10 10.48
N TRP A 406 -14.35 -6.84 10.67
CA TRP A 406 -14.33 -8.26 10.95
C TRP A 406 -13.92 -9.11 9.74
N VAL A 407 -14.41 -8.76 8.54
CA VAL A 407 -14.12 -9.50 7.30
C VAL A 407 -12.76 -9.12 6.70
N TYR A 408 -12.33 -7.86 6.81
CA TYR A 408 -11.03 -7.36 6.33
C TYR A 408 -10.27 -6.61 7.43
N PRO A 409 -9.71 -7.34 8.42
CA PRO A 409 -8.89 -6.71 9.46
C PRO A 409 -7.62 -6.03 8.90
N GLU A 410 -7.19 -6.40 7.69
CA GLU A 410 -5.91 -5.99 7.09
C GLU A 410 -5.97 -4.74 6.20
N THR A 411 -7.15 -4.25 5.81
CA THR A 411 -7.27 -2.97 5.09
C THR A 411 -7.12 -1.79 6.06
N ALA A 412 -5.92 -1.67 6.63
CA ALA A 412 -5.44 -0.49 7.32
C ALA A 412 -5.05 0.57 6.26
N ASP A 413 -5.47 1.81 6.50
CA ASP A 413 -5.07 3.02 5.77
C ASP A 413 -3.60 2.97 5.30
N HIS A 414 -3.37 2.98 3.98
CA HIS A 414 -2.03 2.89 3.38
C HIS A 414 -1.06 3.93 3.97
N ARG A 415 -1.56 5.09 4.41
CA ARG A 415 -0.76 6.10 5.12
C ARG A 415 -0.22 5.60 6.45
N ARG A 416 -1.02 4.87 7.24
CA ARG A 416 -0.58 4.30 8.51
C ARG A 416 0.46 3.20 8.31
N LEU A 417 0.29 2.38 7.27
CA LEU A 417 1.28 1.37 6.90
C LEU A 417 2.62 2.01 6.49
N LEU A 418 2.59 3.10 5.71
CA LEU A 418 3.81 3.85 5.37
C LEU A 418 4.50 4.46 6.59
N VAL A 419 3.74 5.07 7.51
CA VAL A 419 4.32 5.63 8.75
C VAL A 419 4.96 4.55 9.62
N ALA A 420 4.30 3.40 9.78
CA ALA A 420 4.83 2.26 10.52
C ALA A 420 6.11 1.72 9.86
N ALA A 421 6.05 1.43 8.56
CA ALA A 421 7.20 0.93 7.78
C ALA A 421 8.38 1.92 7.85
N GLY A 422 8.13 3.22 7.71
CA GLY A 422 9.17 4.25 7.82
C GLY A 422 9.86 4.25 9.18
N SER A 423 9.11 4.14 10.28
CA SER A 423 9.69 4.08 11.62
C SER A 423 10.60 2.85 11.83
N GLU A 424 10.20 1.69 11.31
CA GLU A 424 10.98 0.45 11.40
C GLU A 424 12.22 0.48 10.49
N LEU A 425 12.09 1.01 9.26
CA LEU A 425 13.18 1.16 8.31
C LEU A 425 14.26 2.14 8.80
N VAL A 426 13.85 3.22 9.48
CA VAL A 426 14.77 4.15 10.15
C VAL A 426 15.53 3.47 11.30
N GLN A 427 15.08 2.34 11.83
CA GLN A 427 15.82 1.61 12.87
C GLN A 427 16.59 0.40 12.33
N ALA A 428 16.42 0.06 11.05
CA ALA A 428 17.05 -1.11 10.45
C ALA A 428 18.58 -0.95 10.36
N THR A 429 19.31 -1.89 10.95
CA THR A 429 20.79 -1.92 11.01
C THR A 429 21.42 -2.81 9.93
N SER A 430 20.62 -3.53 9.14
CA SER A 430 21.10 -4.42 8.09
C SER A 430 20.16 -4.44 6.88
N VAL A 431 20.71 -4.77 5.70
CA VAL A 431 19.93 -4.92 4.46
C VAL A 431 18.88 -6.03 4.61
N ALA A 432 19.21 -7.12 5.30
CA ALA A 432 18.27 -8.20 5.59
C ALA A 432 17.04 -7.70 6.36
N ARG A 433 17.26 -6.85 7.38
CA ARG A 433 16.16 -6.26 8.15
C ARG A 433 15.29 -5.33 7.31
N ILE A 434 15.88 -4.56 6.39
CA ILE A 434 15.14 -3.73 5.43
C ILE A 434 14.26 -4.62 4.53
N GLY A 435 14.80 -5.74 4.04
CA GLY A 435 14.07 -6.73 3.24
C GLY A 435 12.86 -7.32 3.99
N GLU A 436 13.01 -7.68 5.27
CA GLU A 436 11.91 -8.18 6.11
C GLU A 436 10.77 -7.16 6.26
N VAL A 437 11.12 -5.92 6.61
CA VAL A 437 10.14 -4.84 6.83
C VAL A 437 9.40 -4.50 5.53
N LEU A 438 10.12 -4.43 4.41
CA LEU A 438 9.51 -4.27 3.09
C LEU A 438 8.53 -5.42 2.80
N THR A 439 8.98 -6.67 2.94
CA THR A 439 8.17 -7.87 2.65
C THR A 439 6.88 -7.85 3.47
N ALA A 440 6.97 -7.54 4.76
CA ALA A 440 5.81 -7.42 5.65
C ALA A 440 4.88 -6.26 5.29
N SER A 441 5.41 -5.17 4.73
CA SER A 441 4.65 -3.99 4.33
C SER A 441 3.93 -4.18 3.00
N VAL A 442 4.59 -4.80 2.01
CA VAL A 442 3.98 -5.19 0.73
C VAL A 442 2.89 -6.24 0.97
N ARG A 443 3.14 -7.23 1.84
CA ARG A 443 2.14 -8.22 2.22
C ARG A 443 0.88 -7.59 2.81
N ARG A 444 1.03 -6.64 3.74
CA ARG A 444 -0.11 -5.94 4.38
C ARG A 444 -0.80 -4.93 3.46
N GLY A 445 -0.05 -4.15 2.68
CA GLY A 445 -0.59 -3.05 1.87
C GLY A 445 -1.10 -3.48 0.49
N CYS A 446 -0.48 -4.48 -0.12
CA CYS A 446 -0.80 -4.96 -1.47
C CYS A 446 -1.48 -6.33 -1.46
N GLY A 447 -1.42 -7.07 -0.35
CA GLY A 447 -1.87 -8.45 -0.32
C GLY A 447 -1.08 -9.34 -1.28
N ALA A 448 0.23 -9.10 -1.45
CA ALA A 448 1.10 -9.84 -2.37
C ALA A 448 2.47 -10.13 -1.70
N PRO A 449 3.22 -11.16 -2.13
CA PRO A 449 4.61 -11.31 -1.73
C PRO A 449 5.45 -10.21 -2.40
N GLY A 450 6.41 -9.66 -1.67
CA GLY A 450 7.37 -8.69 -2.18
C GLY A 450 8.79 -9.12 -1.85
N THR A 451 9.69 -9.04 -2.81
CA THR A 451 11.10 -9.38 -2.65
C THR A 451 11.96 -8.19 -3.03
N LEU A 452 12.86 -7.80 -2.13
CA LEU A 452 13.86 -6.76 -2.41
C LEU A 452 15.06 -7.39 -3.13
N LEU A 453 15.46 -6.79 -4.25
CA LEU A 453 16.74 -7.07 -4.89
C LEU A 453 17.61 -5.81 -4.86
N ILE A 454 18.86 -5.94 -4.44
CA ILE A 454 19.81 -4.83 -4.30
C ILE A 454 21.00 -5.02 -5.23
N ALA A 455 21.55 -3.92 -5.75
CA ALA A 455 22.78 -3.97 -6.52
C ALA A 455 23.97 -4.32 -5.61
N ASP A 456 24.77 -5.32 -6.01
CA ASP A 456 26.01 -5.69 -5.32
C ASP A 456 27.02 -4.54 -5.31
N ALA A 457 27.65 -4.34 -4.15
CA ALA A 457 28.65 -3.28 -3.92
C ALA A 457 30.10 -3.72 -4.18
N ALA A 458 30.33 -4.95 -4.68
CA ALA A 458 31.66 -5.54 -4.79
C ALA A 458 32.49 -4.95 -5.96
N ALA A 459 33.78 -4.75 -5.70
CA ALA A 459 34.76 -4.04 -6.52
C ALA A 459 35.26 -4.79 -7.77
N ASP A 460 34.53 -5.80 -8.26
CA ASP A 460 34.94 -6.58 -9.44
C ASP A 460 34.05 -6.26 -10.64
N ALA A 461 34.61 -5.52 -11.59
CA ALA A 461 33.91 -4.80 -12.66
C ALA A 461 33.34 -5.69 -13.80
N SER A 462 33.16 -6.99 -13.57
CA SER A 462 32.74 -7.95 -14.61
C SER A 462 31.36 -8.57 -14.40
N ALA A 463 30.73 -8.38 -13.23
CA ALA A 463 29.49 -9.06 -12.87
C ALA A 463 28.58 -8.21 -11.96
N HIS A 464 28.11 -7.05 -12.43
CA HIS A 464 27.12 -6.24 -11.72
C HIS A 464 25.74 -6.95 -11.70
N HIS A 465 25.41 -7.59 -10.58
CA HIS A 465 24.12 -8.29 -10.39
C HIS A 465 23.26 -7.59 -9.33
N PHE A 466 21.94 -7.79 -9.46
CA PHE A 466 20.97 -7.54 -8.41
C PHE A 466 20.70 -8.85 -7.66
N THR A 467 20.93 -8.86 -6.35
CA THR A 467 20.82 -10.04 -5.50
C THR A 467 19.74 -9.84 -4.43
N ALA A 468 19.03 -10.91 -4.11
CA ALA A 468 18.04 -10.91 -3.04
C ALA A 468 18.71 -11.29 -1.70
N PRO A 469 18.71 -10.39 -0.69
CA PRO A 469 19.42 -10.64 0.57
C PRO A 469 18.70 -11.61 1.50
N THR A 470 17.40 -11.85 1.30
CA THR A 470 16.54 -12.64 2.19
C THR A 470 15.72 -13.71 1.48
N ALA A 471 15.80 -13.81 0.15
CA ALA A 471 15.00 -14.71 -0.65
C ALA A 471 15.87 -15.45 -1.66
N ASP A 472 15.53 -16.71 -1.93
CA ASP A 472 16.21 -17.53 -2.93
C ASP A 472 15.65 -17.21 -4.33
N VAL A 473 16.07 -16.06 -4.87
CA VAL A 473 15.71 -15.60 -6.21
C VAL A 473 16.99 -15.48 -7.04
N ALA A 474 16.95 -15.96 -8.27
CA ALA A 474 18.09 -15.89 -9.18
C ALA A 474 18.56 -14.44 -9.37
N PRO A 475 19.88 -14.18 -9.36
CA PRO A 475 20.41 -12.84 -9.55
C PRO A 475 20.08 -12.31 -10.96
N LEU A 476 19.78 -11.01 -11.05
CA LEU A 476 19.51 -10.35 -12.33
C LEU A 476 20.70 -9.50 -12.75
N VAL A 477 21.17 -9.62 -14.00
CA VAL A 477 22.30 -8.82 -14.49
C VAL A 477 21.88 -7.36 -14.70
N ARG A 478 22.75 -6.41 -14.38
CA ARG A 478 22.48 -4.97 -14.52
C ARG A 478 22.31 -4.50 -15.97
N THR A 479 22.80 -5.26 -16.95
CA THR A 479 22.61 -5.01 -18.38
C THR A 479 21.33 -5.62 -18.96
N SER A 480 20.46 -6.20 -18.13
CA SER A 480 19.16 -6.71 -18.56
C SER A 480 18.26 -5.60 -19.11
N ALA A 481 17.33 -5.96 -20.01
CA ALA A 481 16.34 -5.02 -20.53
C ALA A 481 15.43 -4.51 -19.42
N ILE A 482 15.14 -5.35 -18.40
CA ILE A 482 14.41 -4.93 -17.19
C ILE A 482 15.17 -3.83 -16.44
N ALA A 483 16.47 -4.00 -16.19
CA ALA A 483 17.27 -3.00 -15.48
C ALA A 483 17.35 -1.67 -16.25
N HIS A 484 17.58 -1.72 -17.56
CA HIS A 484 17.57 -0.53 -18.41
C HIS A 484 16.21 0.18 -18.44
N ALA A 485 15.12 -0.58 -18.51
CA ALA A 485 13.78 -0.02 -18.47
C ALA A 485 13.53 0.73 -17.15
N LEU A 486 13.90 0.13 -16.01
CA LEU A 486 13.77 0.74 -14.68
C LEU A 486 14.58 2.04 -14.53
N GLU A 487 15.81 2.07 -15.04
CA GLU A 487 16.65 3.27 -15.01
C GLU A 487 16.06 4.41 -15.86
N SER A 488 15.39 4.09 -16.96
CA SER A 488 14.82 5.07 -17.90
C SER A 488 13.46 5.63 -17.48
N THR A 489 12.52 4.78 -17.04
CA THR A 489 11.13 5.20 -16.78
C THR A 489 10.92 5.74 -15.38
N ARG A 490 11.68 5.24 -14.40
CA ARG A 490 11.54 5.55 -12.96
C ARG A 490 10.16 5.23 -12.36
N GLU A 491 9.32 4.54 -13.11
CA GLU A 491 7.96 4.16 -12.72
C GLU A 491 7.86 2.62 -12.53
N PRO A 492 6.85 2.14 -11.79
CA PRO A 492 6.56 0.71 -11.70
C PRO A 492 6.33 0.09 -13.08
N ILE A 493 7.02 -1.00 -13.37
CA ILE A 493 6.85 -1.76 -14.62
C ILE A 493 5.94 -2.96 -14.34
N TRP A 494 4.89 -3.10 -15.13
CA TRP A 494 3.93 -4.21 -15.03
C TRP A 494 4.35 -5.34 -15.99
N VAL A 495 4.63 -6.53 -15.44
CA VAL A 495 5.20 -7.68 -16.17
C VAL A 495 4.30 -8.93 -16.10
N GLU A 496 2.99 -8.72 -15.93
CA GLU A 496 2.00 -9.81 -15.82
C GLU A 496 1.84 -10.58 -17.15
N PRO A 497 2.04 -11.91 -17.21
CA PRO A 497 2.04 -12.67 -18.46
C PRO A 497 0.73 -12.61 -19.27
N GLU A 498 -0.41 -12.36 -18.61
CA GLU A 498 -1.76 -12.37 -19.21
C GLU A 498 -2.38 -10.95 -19.32
N GLY A 499 -1.61 -9.89 -19.03
CA GLY A 499 -2.11 -8.51 -18.92
C GLY A 499 -2.09 -7.73 -20.25
N ARG A 500 -3.19 -7.05 -20.60
CA ARG A 500 -3.30 -6.19 -21.81
C ARG A 500 -2.31 -5.00 -21.86
N ALA A 501 -1.81 -4.56 -20.70
CA ALA A 501 -0.83 -3.46 -20.58
C ALA A 501 0.55 -3.97 -20.12
N SER A 502 0.79 -5.28 -20.21
CA SER A 502 2.03 -5.90 -19.75
C SER A 502 3.13 -5.78 -20.80
N VAL A 503 4.33 -5.39 -20.35
CA VAL A 503 5.52 -5.42 -21.20
C VAL A 503 6.14 -6.82 -21.29
N PHE A 504 5.57 -7.83 -20.63
CA PHE A 504 6.10 -9.20 -20.60
C PHE A 504 6.34 -9.79 -22.00
N SER A 505 5.42 -9.54 -22.94
CA SER A 505 5.53 -10.00 -24.34
C SER A 505 6.64 -9.32 -25.14
N LEU A 506 7.21 -8.22 -24.63
CA LEU A 506 8.28 -7.44 -25.25
C LEU A 506 9.66 -7.73 -24.63
N LEU A 507 9.72 -8.51 -23.55
CA LEU A 507 10.98 -8.84 -22.86
C LEU A 507 11.79 -9.89 -23.64
N PRO A 508 13.13 -9.75 -23.70
CA PRO A 508 14.01 -10.80 -24.20
C PRO A 508 13.87 -12.11 -23.42
N GLY A 509 14.13 -13.26 -24.06
CA GLY A 509 13.89 -14.59 -23.47
C GLY A 509 14.45 -14.80 -22.06
N ARG A 510 15.70 -14.36 -21.80
CA ARG A 510 16.33 -14.48 -20.46
C ARG A 510 15.62 -13.65 -19.38
N ASP A 511 15.13 -12.47 -19.74
CA ASP A 511 14.43 -11.58 -18.81
C ASP A 511 13.00 -12.07 -18.55
N ALA A 512 12.34 -12.61 -19.58
CA ALA A 512 11.03 -13.25 -19.45
C ALA A 512 11.10 -14.51 -18.57
N GLU A 513 12.13 -15.34 -18.76
CA GLU A 513 12.41 -16.51 -17.90
C GLU A 513 12.65 -16.09 -16.45
N TRP A 514 13.42 -15.02 -16.22
CA TRP A 514 13.65 -14.49 -14.88
C TRP A 514 12.35 -14.00 -14.22
N VAL A 515 11.49 -13.27 -14.94
CA VAL A 515 10.20 -12.81 -14.41
C VAL A 515 9.31 -13.98 -13.99
N VAL A 516 9.28 -15.05 -14.79
CA VAL A 516 8.54 -16.27 -14.46
C VAL A 516 9.12 -16.97 -13.24
N ALA A 517 10.46 -17.11 -13.17
CA ALA A 517 11.15 -17.74 -12.05
C ALA A 517 11.00 -16.96 -10.73
N ALA A 518 11.07 -15.63 -10.79
CA ALA A 518 10.85 -14.73 -9.66
C ALA A 518 9.36 -14.57 -9.30
N ALA A 519 8.45 -15.18 -10.08
CA ALA A 519 7.00 -15.04 -9.96
C ALA A 519 6.53 -13.57 -9.90
N ALA A 520 7.23 -12.67 -10.59
CA ALA A 520 7.00 -11.23 -10.53
C ALA A 520 5.80 -10.83 -11.40
N THR A 521 4.95 -9.97 -10.86
CA THR A 521 3.79 -9.38 -11.56
C THR A 521 3.99 -7.87 -11.77
N ALA A 522 4.71 -7.21 -10.86
CA ALA A 522 5.23 -5.86 -11.05
C ALA A 522 6.65 -5.73 -10.50
N ILE A 523 7.40 -4.78 -11.06
CA ILE A 523 8.75 -4.46 -10.63
C ILE A 523 8.80 -2.96 -10.33
N VAL A 524 9.11 -2.62 -9.08
CA VAL A 524 9.13 -1.23 -8.60
C VAL A 524 10.58 -0.80 -8.36
N PRO A 525 11.10 0.25 -9.03
CA PRO A 525 12.48 0.67 -8.86
C PRO A 525 12.71 1.31 -7.49
N VAL A 526 13.89 1.05 -6.90
CA VAL A 526 14.34 1.65 -5.64
C VAL A 526 15.52 2.56 -5.94
N PHE A 527 15.28 3.87 -5.87
CA PHE A 527 16.31 4.88 -6.10
C PHE A 527 16.91 5.40 -4.81
N GLY A 528 18.20 5.70 -4.89
CA GLY A 528 18.89 6.52 -3.91
C GLY A 528 18.61 8.01 -4.14
N PRO A 529 19.02 8.88 -3.20
CA PRO A 529 18.82 10.33 -3.27
C PRO A 529 19.47 10.97 -4.51
N GLY A 530 20.49 10.33 -5.06
CA GLY A 530 21.23 10.82 -6.22
C GLY A 530 20.67 10.38 -7.57
N THR A 531 19.47 9.80 -7.63
CA THR A 531 18.87 9.13 -8.81
C THR A 531 19.57 7.86 -9.27
N GLU A 532 20.50 7.33 -8.46
CA GLU A 532 21.10 6.02 -8.67
C GLU A 532 20.08 4.92 -8.38
N LEU A 533 19.94 3.95 -9.29
CA LEU A 533 19.15 2.74 -9.05
C LEU A 533 19.91 1.84 -8.05
N LEU A 534 19.45 1.81 -6.80
CA LEU A 534 20.06 0.99 -5.74
C LEU A 534 19.59 -0.46 -5.80
N GLY A 535 18.42 -0.69 -6.41
CA GLY A 535 17.75 -1.99 -6.46
C GLY A 535 16.33 -1.86 -6.99
N PHE A 536 15.54 -2.90 -6.82
CA PHE A 536 14.12 -2.91 -7.14
C PHE A 536 13.36 -3.90 -6.26
N VAL A 537 12.04 -3.72 -6.20
CA VAL A 537 11.12 -4.62 -5.51
C VAL A 537 10.35 -5.42 -6.55
N ALA A 538 10.55 -6.74 -6.55
CA ALA A 538 9.73 -7.67 -7.31
C ALA A 538 8.47 -7.99 -6.48
N ILE A 539 7.30 -7.63 -7.00
CA ILE A 539 6.02 -7.89 -6.35
C ILE A 539 5.33 -9.02 -7.11
N GLY A 540 5.02 -10.10 -6.40
CA GLY A 540 4.35 -11.25 -6.99
C GLY A 540 2.84 -11.08 -7.07
N ARG A 541 2.15 -12.18 -7.38
CA ARG A 541 0.69 -12.19 -7.52
C ARG A 541 0.02 -11.90 -6.17
N ARG A 542 -1.08 -11.15 -6.21
CA ARG A 542 -1.91 -10.93 -5.03
C ARG A 542 -2.51 -12.25 -4.53
N PHE A 543 -2.59 -12.42 -3.21
CA PHE A 543 -3.21 -13.57 -2.55
C PHE A 543 -4.72 -13.66 -2.81
N ASP A 544 -5.36 -12.54 -3.15
CA ASP A 544 -6.81 -12.44 -3.44
C ASP A 544 -7.15 -12.50 -4.94
N ASP A 545 -6.19 -12.85 -5.81
CA ASP A 545 -6.32 -12.87 -7.28
C ASP A 545 -6.79 -11.54 -7.91
N GLY A 546 -6.77 -10.43 -7.15
CA GLY A 546 -6.99 -9.09 -7.69
C GLY A 546 -5.85 -8.67 -8.61
N ARG A 547 -6.13 -7.74 -9.54
CA ARG A 547 -5.07 -7.14 -10.36
C ARG A 547 -4.19 -6.25 -9.49
N LEU A 548 -2.87 -6.44 -9.55
CA LEU A 548 -1.92 -5.60 -8.82
C LEU A 548 -1.95 -4.15 -9.33
N SER A 549 -2.35 -3.93 -10.60
CA SER A 549 -2.58 -2.61 -11.19
C SER A 549 -3.70 -1.79 -10.52
N SER A 550 -4.49 -2.41 -9.62
CA SER A 550 -5.51 -1.71 -8.82
C SER A 550 -4.98 -1.20 -7.48
N VAL A 551 -3.74 -1.55 -7.11
CA VAL A 551 -3.05 -0.98 -5.96
C VAL A 551 -2.62 0.44 -6.31
N ASP A 552 -2.73 1.34 -5.34
CA ASP A 552 -2.30 2.72 -5.48
C ASP A 552 -0.79 2.78 -5.82
N PRO A 553 -0.40 3.25 -7.02
CA PRO A 553 1.01 3.34 -7.41
C PRO A 553 1.79 4.30 -6.51
N ASP A 554 1.13 5.30 -5.92
CA ASP A 554 1.77 6.26 -5.01
C ASP A 554 2.24 5.56 -3.72
N PHE A 555 1.49 4.56 -3.22
CA PHE A 555 1.90 3.76 -2.07
C PHE A 555 3.19 2.98 -2.36
N LEU A 556 3.25 2.32 -3.52
CA LEU A 556 4.41 1.52 -3.93
C LEU A 556 5.66 2.38 -4.12
N GLN A 557 5.49 3.54 -4.77
CA GLN A 557 6.59 4.50 -4.95
C GLN A 557 7.05 5.09 -3.61
N ALA A 558 6.13 5.48 -2.72
CA ALA A 558 6.48 6.01 -1.40
C ALA A 558 7.21 4.98 -0.53
N LEU A 559 6.78 3.72 -0.56
CA LEU A 559 7.45 2.63 0.14
C LEU A 559 8.87 2.39 -0.43
N ALA A 560 9.00 2.33 -1.76
CA ALA A 560 10.29 2.17 -2.44
C ALA A 560 11.26 3.33 -2.13
N ALA A 561 10.78 4.57 -2.11
CA ALA A 561 11.58 5.73 -1.74
C ALA A 561 12.09 5.65 -0.29
N THR A 562 11.24 5.19 0.63
CA THR A 562 11.59 5.00 2.05
C THR A 562 12.66 3.91 2.21
N VAL A 563 12.54 2.81 1.45
CA VAL A 563 13.57 1.76 1.39
C VAL A 563 14.89 2.28 0.81
N GLY A 564 14.84 3.09 -0.25
CA GLY A 564 16.03 3.70 -0.87
C GLY A 564 16.82 4.58 0.11
N LEU A 565 16.13 5.37 0.94
CA LEU A 565 16.76 6.15 2.01
C LEU A 565 17.43 5.24 3.06
N ALA A 566 16.75 4.18 3.50
CA ALA A 566 17.29 3.24 4.48
C ALA A 566 18.54 2.49 3.96
N LEU A 567 18.52 2.05 2.70
CA LEU A 567 19.67 1.42 2.04
C LEU A 567 20.84 2.38 1.90
N THR A 568 20.57 3.64 1.50
CA THR A 568 21.60 4.67 1.39
C THR A 568 22.27 4.89 2.74
N ARG A 569 21.49 4.96 3.82
CA ARG A 569 22.02 5.12 5.17
C ARG A 569 22.95 3.98 5.57
N LEU A 570 22.60 2.71 5.28
CA LEU A 570 23.47 1.58 5.59
C LEU A 570 24.77 1.61 4.78
N ARG A 571 24.70 1.96 3.49
CA ARG A 571 25.90 2.16 2.65
C ARG A 571 26.82 3.26 3.21
N LEU A 572 26.25 4.30 3.84
CA LEU A 572 27.02 5.36 4.52
C LEU A 572 27.57 4.92 5.89
N ALA A 573 26.89 3.98 6.56
CA ALA A 573 27.32 3.43 7.84
C ALA A 573 28.48 2.41 7.70
N ASP A 574 28.61 1.74 6.54
CA ASP A 574 29.72 0.84 6.17
C ASP A 574 31.10 1.54 6.01
N GLY A 575 31.25 2.76 6.52
CA GLY A 575 32.55 3.41 6.75
C GLY A 575 33.21 4.02 5.50
N ARG A 576 32.60 3.92 4.32
CA ARG A 576 33.04 4.70 3.15
C ARG A 576 32.31 6.04 3.13
N PRO A 577 33.02 7.18 3.26
CA PRO A 577 32.36 8.47 3.18
C PRO A 577 31.72 8.64 1.79
N ALA A 578 30.48 9.15 1.75
CA ALA A 578 29.84 9.54 0.50
C ALA A 578 30.81 10.40 -0.33
N PRO A 579 30.90 10.21 -1.66
CA PRO A 579 31.68 11.10 -2.49
C PRO A 579 31.12 12.53 -2.38
N PRO A 580 31.98 13.56 -2.54
CA PRO A 580 31.52 14.94 -2.58
C PRO A 580 30.48 15.11 -3.71
N ALA A 581 29.47 15.95 -3.46
CA ALA A 581 28.57 16.38 -4.51
C ALA A 581 29.32 17.19 -5.58
N ARG A 582 28.63 17.48 -6.68
CA ARG A 582 29.08 18.45 -7.66
C ARG A 582 28.29 19.74 -7.45
N GLU A 583 28.92 20.90 -7.54
CA GLU A 583 28.23 22.20 -7.47
C GLU A 583 28.54 23.09 -8.67
N CYS A 584 27.58 23.90 -9.08
CA CYS A 584 27.78 24.90 -10.11
C CYS A 584 28.51 26.12 -9.50
N PRO A 585 29.69 26.52 -10.02
CA PRO A 585 30.42 27.67 -9.48
C PRO A 585 29.67 29.00 -9.67
N ALA A 586 28.80 29.10 -10.69
CA ALA A 586 28.08 30.32 -11.01
C ALA A 586 26.83 30.55 -10.14
N CYS A 587 25.98 29.52 -9.96
CA CYS A 587 24.70 29.66 -9.25
C CYS A 587 24.62 28.87 -7.93
N GLY A 588 25.64 28.08 -7.62
CA GLY A 588 25.74 27.29 -6.40
C GLY A 588 24.83 26.06 -6.35
N ILE A 589 24.08 25.72 -7.41
CA ILE A 589 23.21 24.52 -7.41
C ILE A 589 24.06 23.28 -7.15
N VAL A 590 23.60 22.46 -6.20
CA VAL A 590 24.24 21.19 -5.83
C VAL A 590 23.57 20.06 -6.59
N ALA A 591 24.39 19.24 -7.25
CA ALA A 591 24.03 18.10 -8.05
C ALA A 591 24.58 16.81 -7.43
N SER A 592 23.82 15.72 -7.52
CA SER A 592 24.37 14.39 -7.24
C SER A 592 25.42 14.00 -8.28
N ALA A 593 26.35 13.12 -7.91
CA ALA A 593 27.50 12.73 -8.74
C ALA A 593 27.14 12.17 -10.14
N GLY A 594 25.87 11.83 -10.40
CA GLY A 594 25.38 11.28 -11.67
C GLY A 594 24.43 12.17 -12.49
N SER A 595 24.12 13.42 -12.08
CA SER A 595 23.17 14.26 -12.84
C SER A 595 23.84 15.07 -13.96
N THR A 596 23.20 15.10 -15.13
CA THR A 596 23.63 15.92 -16.27
C THR A 596 22.98 17.30 -16.18
N ARG A 597 23.79 18.32 -15.80
CA ARG A 597 23.50 19.77 -15.84
C ARG A 597 22.11 20.19 -15.31
N PRO A 598 21.87 20.19 -13.99
CA PRO A 598 20.61 20.65 -13.40
C PRO A 598 20.38 22.18 -13.48
N CYS A 599 21.30 22.95 -14.09
CA CYS A 599 21.16 24.39 -14.26
C CYS A 599 21.61 24.85 -15.66
N GLY A 600 20.98 25.92 -16.17
CA GLY A 600 21.26 26.49 -17.49
C GLY A 600 22.51 27.38 -17.59
N CYS A 601 23.41 27.37 -16.59
CA CYS A 601 24.54 28.31 -16.53
C CYS A 601 25.69 28.00 -17.50
N GLY A 602 25.68 26.84 -18.18
CA GLY A 602 26.69 26.49 -19.18
C GLY A 602 28.12 26.25 -18.65
N VAL A 603 28.33 26.32 -17.34
CA VAL A 603 29.62 26.09 -16.67
C VAL A 603 29.76 24.66 -16.15
N ASP A 604 30.99 24.16 -16.12
CA ASP A 604 31.28 22.84 -15.56
C ASP A 604 31.16 22.83 -14.03
N PHE A 605 30.53 21.79 -13.50
CA PHE A 605 30.34 21.64 -12.07
C PHE A 605 31.64 21.17 -11.41
N THR A 606 32.01 21.81 -10.30
CA THR A 606 33.18 21.50 -9.47
C THR A 606 32.80 20.61 -8.28
N ALA A 607 33.76 19.98 -7.61
CA ALA A 607 33.48 19.23 -6.39
C ALA A 607 33.04 20.17 -5.26
N ALA A 608 31.91 19.84 -4.61
CA ALA A 608 31.42 20.54 -3.44
C ALA A 608 32.18 20.12 -2.17
N ALA A 609 32.06 20.93 -1.11
CA ALA A 609 32.71 20.64 0.17
C ALA A 609 31.98 19.57 1.02
N VAL A 610 30.83 19.09 0.53
CA VAL A 610 29.88 18.20 1.21
C VAL A 610 29.30 17.18 0.22
N PRO A 611 28.76 16.04 0.69
CA PRO A 611 28.01 15.12 -0.16
C PRO A 611 26.63 15.69 -0.50
N GLY A 612 26.00 15.16 -1.56
CA GLY A 612 24.65 15.60 -1.96
C GLY A 612 23.59 15.21 -0.93
N MET A 613 23.85 14.13 -0.19
CA MET A 613 23.10 13.75 0.99
C MET A 613 24.03 13.65 2.19
N LEU A 614 23.79 14.47 3.20
CA LEU A 614 24.53 14.46 4.46
C LEU A 614 23.78 13.63 5.51
N ALA A 615 24.51 12.75 6.20
CA ALA A 615 24.04 11.89 7.29
C ALA A 615 22.79 11.03 6.94
N GLY A 616 22.51 10.80 5.64
CA GLY A 616 21.30 10.11 5.21
C GLY A 616 19.99 10.88 5.46
N LYS A 617 20.07 12.16 5.88
CA LYS A 617 18.93 12.95 6.37
C LYS A 617 18.76 14.29 5.65
N PHE A 618 19.86 14.96 5.32
CA PHE A 618 19.83 16.31 4.75
C PHE A 618 20.19 16.24 3.27
N LEU A 619 19.25 16.61 2.40
CA LEU A 619 19.48 16.75 0.96
C LEU A 619 20.01 18.15 0.67
N LEU A 620 21.24 18.28 0.18
CA LEU A 620 21.86 19.56 -0.13
C LEU A 620 21.37 20.05 -1.49
N GLU A 621 20.82 21.26 -1.53
CA GLU A 621 20.17 21.81 -2.74
C GLU A 621 21.03 22.88 -3.42
N ARG A 622 21.61 23.81 -2.64
CA ARG A 622 22.32 24.97 -3.18
C ARG A 622 23.30 25.58 -2.19
N ARG A 623 24.48 26.00 -2.64
CA ARG A 623 25.40 26.85 -1.86
C ARG A 623 24.83 28.27 -1.70
N LEU A 624 24.69 28.72 -0.46
CA LEU A 624 24.23 30.05 -0.08
C LEU A 624 25.36 31.07 -0.02
N GLY A 625 26.57 30.64 0.35
CA GLY A 625 27.75 31.49 0.42
C GLY A 625 29.02 30.69 0.71
N SER A 626 30.18 31.28 0.45
CA SER A 626 31.50 30.70 0.70
C SER A 626 32.48 31.78 1.16
N GLY A 627 33.25 31.51 2.22
CA GLY A 627 34.25 32.45 2.76
C GLY A 627 35.36 31.76 3.55
N GLY A 628 36.18 32.53 4.28
CA GLY A 628 37.32 32.03 5.05
C GLY A 628 36.97 31.06 6.18
N MET A 629 35.70 31.03 6.61
CA MET A 629 35.19 30.11 7.63
C MET A 629 34.50 28.86 7.03
N GLY A 630 34.53 28.69 5.71
CA GLY A 630 33.91 27.57 5.00
C GLY A 630 32.70 27.98 4.15
N ALA A 631 31.92 26.99 3.72
CA ALA A 631 30.79 27.16 2.81
C ALA A 631 29.46 26.85 3.51
N VAL A 632 28.42 27.63 3.20
CA VAL A 632 27.08 27.45 3.74
C VAL A 632 26.17 26.96 2.62
N TYR A 633 25.43 25.89 2.90
CA TYR A 633 24.52 25.25 1.95
C TYR A 633 23.08 25.30 2.47
N LEU A 634 22.14 25.55 1.57
CA LEU A 634 20.73 25.25 1.75
C LEU A 634 20.55 23.74 1.63
N ALA A 635 19.89 23.14 2.62
CA ALA A 635 19.52 21.75 2.61
C ALA A 635 18.07 21.55 3.04
N ARG A 636 17.49 20.42 2.64
CA ARG A 636 16.18 19.96 3.10
C ARG A 636 16.35 18.80 4.07
N ASP A 637 15.84 18.97 5.29
CA ASP A 637 15.70 17.89 6.27
C ASP A 637 14.56 16.98 5.80
N LEU A 638 14.87 15.77 5.34
CA LEU A 638 13.88 14.84 4.79
C LEU A 638 13.00 14.22 5.88
N GLY A 639 13.47 14.17 7.14
CA GLY A 639 12.69 13.66 8.26
C GLY A 639 11.63 14.67 8.72
N LEU A 640 12.01 15.94 8.83
CA LEU A 640 11.14 17.02 9.31
C LEU A 640 10.50 17.86 8.21
N GLN A 641 10.83 17.60 6.94
CA GLN A 641 10.31 18.30 5.76
C GLN A 641 10.46 19.83 5.84
N ARG A 642 11.62 20.30 6.32
CA ARG A 642 11.95 21.74 6.44
C ARG A 642 13.30 22.08 5.80
N HIS A 643 13.47 23.34 5.42
CA HIS A 643 14.76 23.86 4.98
C HIS A 643 15.64 24.19 6.17
N VAL A 644 16.93 23.88 6.05
CA VAL A 644 17.99 24.16 7.03
C VAL A 644 19.21 24.73 6.31
N ALA A 645 20.05 25.46 7.02
CA ALA A 645 21.35 25.87 6.53
C ALA A 645 22.44 24.98 7.14
N VAL A 646 23.34 24.47 6.31
CA VAL A 646 24.45 23.60 6.70
C VAL A 646 25.75 24.36 6.45
N LYS A 647 26.45 24.71 7.53
CA LYS A 647 27.74 25.40 7.48
C LYS A 647 28.87 24.38 7.59
N THR A 648 29.77 24.37 6.62
CA THR A 648 31.03 23.60 6.67
C THR A 648 32.12 24.43 7.30
N LEU A 649 33.08 23.76 7.93
CA LEU A 649 34.34 24.37 8.33
C LEU A 649 35.50 23.84 7.47
N PRO A 650 36.62 24.58 7.36
CA PRO A 650 37.84 24.10 6.75
C PRO A 650 38.35 22.83 7.43
N VAL A 651 38.98 21.93 6.66
CA VAL A 651 39.68 20.77 7.21
C VAL A 651 41.05 21.22 7.66
N GLY A 652 41.38 21.01 8.94
CA GLY A 652 42.70 21.33 9.47
C GLY A 652 42.62 21.68 10.94
N ASP A 653 43.17 20.78 11.74
CA ASP A 653 43.60 20.90 13.13
C ASP A 653 42.55 21.20 14.22
N GLY A 654 42.76 20.56 15.38
CA GLY A 654 41.94 20.67 16.60
C GLY A 654 41.34 22.04 16.95
N PRO A 655 42.00 23.20 16.72
CA PRO A 655 41.40 24.52 16.96
C PRO A 655 40.12 24.82 16.15
N GLY A 656 39.93 24.27 14.94
CA GLY A 656 38.71 24.50 14.15
C GLY A 656 37.47 23.83 14.74
N LEU A 657 37.63 22.61 15.26
CA LEU A 657 36.56 21.87 15.95
C LEU A 657 36.17 22.54 17.26
N VAL A 658 37.16 23.04 18.01
CA VAL A 658 36.93 23.78 19.27
C VAL A 658 36.09 25.02 19.02
N ARG A 659 36.39 25.80 17.98
CA ARG A 659 35.59 26.98 17.59
C ARG A 659 34.17 26.61 17.20
N LEU A 660 33.96 25.53 16.44
CA LEU A 660 32.60 25.09 16.11
C LEU A 660 31.80 24.65 17.33
N MET A 661 32.45 23.91 18.24
CA MET A 661 31.81 23.48 19.48
C MET A 661 31.44 24.68 20.35
N GLN A 662 32.28 25.72 20.38
CA GLN A 662 31.98 26.98 21.07
C GLN A 662 30.82 27.73 20.41
N GLU A 663 30.83 27.88 19.08
CA GLU A 663 29.73 28.47 18.30
C GLU A 663 28.42 27.70 18.55
N ALA A 664 28.47 26.36 18.54
CA ALA A 664 27.33 25.52 18.78
C ALA A 664 26.79 25.66 20.21
N ARG A 665 27.67 25.72 21.21
CA ARG A 665 27.30 25.90 22.62
C ARG A 665 26.68 27.27 22.88
N ALA A 666 27.24 28.34 22.29
CA ALA A 666 26.73 29.69 22.47
C ALA A 666 25.30 29.84 21.92
N MET A 667 25.03 29.32 20.72
CA MET A 667 23.68 29.30 20.14
C MET A 667 22.72 28.39 20.90
N ALA A 668 23.19 27.25 21.42
CA ALA A 668 22.35 26.33 22.18
C ALA A 668 22.07 26.83 23.61
N ALA A 669 22.86 27.75 24.15
CA ALA A 669 22.73 28.25 25.51
C ALA A 669 21.44 29.06 25.72
N VAL A 670 20.92 29.69 24.67
CA VAL A 670 19.79 30.63 24.77
C VAL A 670 18.76 30.34 23.68
N ALA A 671 17.53 30.02 24.10
CA ALA A 671 16.38 29.98 23.21
C ALA A 671 15.72 31.37 23.15
N HIS A 672 15.92 32.11 22.05
CA HIS A 672 15.36 33.45 21.88
C HIS A 672 14.81 33.65 20.46
N PRO A 673 13.67 34.36 20.25
CA PRO A 673 13.11 34.59 18.92
C PRO A 673 14.07 35.26 17.93
N ALA A 674 14.94 36.15 18.43
CA ALA A 674 15.95 36.87 17.64
C ALA A 674 17.35 36.21 17.65
N ILE A 675 17.45 34.91 17.99
CA ILE A 675 18.65 34.09 17.81
C ILE A 675 18.29 32.89 16.93
N ALA A 676 19.10 32.61 15.91
CA ALA A 676 18.87 31.45 15.05
C ALA A 676 19.09 30.15 15.82
N GLN A 677 18.19 29.18 15.62
CA GLN A 677 18.26 27.92 16.34
C GLN A 677 19.23 26.93 15.68
N ILE A 678 19.98 26.20 16.52
CA ILE A 678 20.70 25.00 16.09
C ILE A 678 19.73 23.84 16.00
N HIS A 679 19.92 23.03 14.96
CA HIS A 679 19.18 21.80 14.75
C HIS A 679 20.06 20.56 14.92
N GLY A 680 21.38 20.69 14.81
CA GLY A 680 22.30 19.59 15.08
C GLY A 680 23.73 19.88 14.65
N LEU A 681 24.59 18.90 14.94
CA LEU A 681 25.99 18.83 14.52
C LEU A 681 26.18 17.51 13.79
N GLU A 682 26.77 17.59 12.60
CA GLU A 682 27.04 16.45 11.73
C GLU A 682 28.54 16.36 11.43
N THR A 683 29.00 15.23 10.89
CA THR A 683 30.41 15.06 10.47
C THR A 683 30.46 14.33 9.14
N TRP A 684 31.34 14.77 8.23
CA TRP A 684 31.63 14.09 6.97
C TRP A 684 33.11 14.17 6.64
N CYS A 685 33.77 13.03 6.35
CA CYS A 685 35.22 12.96 6.13
C CYS A 685 36.05 13.64 7.24
N GLY A 686 35.63 13.52 8.50
CA GLY A 686 36.26 14.20 9.64
C GLY A 686 36.03 15.73 9.69
N ARG A 687 35.30 16.30 8.73
CA ARG A 687 34.89 17.71 8.74
C ARG A 687 33.64 17.86 9.59
N PRO A 688 33.63 18.68 10.64
CA PRO A 688 32.42 18.96 11.39
C PRO A 688 31.53 19.93 10.60
N LEU A 689 30.22 19.74 10.68
CA LEU A 689 29.20 20.56 10.04
C LEU A 689 28.16 20.97 11.06
N LEU A 690 27.71 22.22 10.95
CA LEU A 690 26.70 22.79 11.84
C LEU A 690 25.40 22.99 11.06
N VAL A 691 24.31 22.43 11.59
CA VAL A 691 22.97 22.53 10.99
C VAL A 691 22.14 23.53 11.80
N VAL A 692 21.73 24.61 11.15
CA VAL A 692 20.97 25.72 11.76
C VAL A 692 19.70 26.04 10.98
N GLU A 693 18.85 26.84 11.60
CA GLU A 693 17.65 27.42 10.99
C GLU A 693 17.98 28.18 9.70
N PHE A 694 17.23 27.91 8.62
CA PHE A 694 17.35 28.65 7.36
C PHE A 694 16.45 29.89 7.36
N LEU A 695 17.06 31.07 7.24
CA LEU A 695 16.37 32.36 7.26
C LEU A 695 16.02 32.83 5.84
N ARG A 696 14.76 32.59 5.45
CA ARG A 696 14.24 32.86 4.10
C ARG A 696 14.27 34.34 3.69
N GLY A 697 14.24 35.26 4.65
CA GLY A 697 14.22 36.70 4.41
C GLY A 697 15.58 37.31 4.03
N GLY A 698 16.63 36.48 3.90
CA GLY A 698 17.99 36.92 3.55
C GLY A 698 18.72 37.58 4.72
N THR A 699 19.89 38.15 4.44
CA THR A 699 20.74 38.86 5.41
C THR A 699 20.51 40.37 5.37
N LEU A 700 20.86 41.07 6.44
CA LEU A 700 20.85 42.53 6.50
C LEU A 700 21.83 43.14 5.51
N ALA A 701 23.00 42.52 5.29
CA ALA A 701 23.94 42.93 4.26
C ALA A 701 23.28 43.02 2.87
N ALA A 702 22.55 41.97 2.46
CA ALA A 702 21.84 41.96 1.18
C ALA A 702 20.69 42.97 1.09
N ARG A 703 20.15 43.44 2.23
CA ARG A 703 19.19 44.55 2.26
C ARG A 703 19.89 45.89 2.09
N LEU A 704 21.03 46.09 2.74
CA LEU A 704 21.81 47.33 2.67
C LEU A 704 22.44 47.58 1.30
N ASP A 705 22.70 46.52 0.52
CA ASP A 705 23.08 46.64 -0.89
C ASP A 705 22.02 47.40 -1.73
N ARG A 706 20.76 47.47 -1.25
CA ARG A 706 19.66 48.20 -1.90
C ARG A 706 19.54 49.65 -1.41
N GLY A 707 20.30 50.03 -0.39
CA GLY A 707 20.27 51.34 0.24
C GLY A 707 19.93 51.32 1.75
N PRO A 708 19.89 52.50 2.39
CA PRO A 708 19.59 52.64 3.81
C PRO A 708 18.16 52.21 4.15
N LEU A 709 17.95 51.77 5.39
CA LEU A 709 16.64 51.38 5.91
C LEU A 709 15.89 52.58 6.51
N PRO A 710 14.54 52.57 6.48
CA PRO A 710 13.72 53.53 7.21
C PRO A 710 14.03 53.48 8.72
N GLY A 711 14.07 54.64 9.37
CA GLY A 711 14.46 54.72 10.79
C GLY A 711 13.62 53.84 11.73
N ALA A 712 12.32 53.71 11.47
CA ALA A 712 11.45 52.84 12.27
C ALA A 712 11.81 51.34 12.13
N GLU A 713 12.18 50.91 10.92
CA GLU A 713 12.63 49.54 10.67
C GLU A 713 13.99 49.29 11.35
N ALA A 714 14.93 50.23 11.21
CA ALA A 714 16.24 50.14 11.85
C ALA A 714 16.12 50.04 13.38
N VAL A 715 15.26 50.84 14.01
CA VAL A 715 14.99 50.76 15.46
C VAL A 715 14.39 49.41 15.83
N GLY A 716 13.38 48.93 15.09
CA GLY A 716 12.76 47.63 15.34
C GLY A 716 13.78 46.49 15.31
N VAL A 717 14.69 46.51 14.33
CA VAL A 717 15.79 45.55 14.21
C VAL A 717 16.72 45.64 15.43
N VAL A 718 17.20 46.83 15.77
CA VAL A 718 18.13 47.01 16.89
C VAL A 718 17.52 46.63 18.23
N LEU A 719 16.25 46.92 18.47
CA LEU A 719 15.58 46.55 19.72
C LEU A 719 15.50 45.02 19.87
N ALA A 720 15.06 44.32 18.82
CA ALA A 720 14.99 42.86 18.84
C ALA A 720 16.37 42.21 19.03
N LEU A 721 17.41 42.73 18.37
CA LEU A 721 18.78 42.25 18.52
C LEU A 721 19.37 42.58 19.89
N SER A 722 19.01 43.73 20.48
CA SER A 722 19.44 44.10 21.83
C SER A 722 18.86 43.18 22.90
N GLU A 723 17.61 42.73 22.72
CA GLU A 723 16.98 41.72 23.59
C GLU A 723 17.69 40.37 23.45
N ALA A 724 18.02 39.95 22.23
CA ALA A 724 18.82 38.74 21.99
C ALA A 724 20.21 38.80 22.63
N LEU A 725 20.93 39.92 22.45
CA LEU A 725 22.25 40.11 23.05
C LEU A 725 22.18 40.16 24.58
N THR A 726 21.14 40.77 25.14
CA THR A 726 20.94 40.78 26.60
C THR A 726 20.80 39.34 27.13
N ALA A 727 19.95 38.53 26.50
CA ALA A 727 19.78 37.13 26.90
C ALA A 727 21.08 36.32 26.74
N LEU A 728 21.85 36.58 25.68
CA LEU A 728 23.15 35.95 25.45
C LEU A 728 24.19 36.34 26.52
N HIS A 729 24.28 37.63 26.85
CA HIS A 729 25.18 38.17 27.86
C HIS A 729 24.84 37.63 29.26
N GLU A 730 23.55 37.49 29.59
CA GLU A 730 23.08 36.89 30.84
C GLU A 730 23.41 35.40 30.94
N ALA A 731 23.50 34.71 29.80
CA ALA A 731 23.98 33.33 29.73
C ALA A 731 25.52 33.20 29.77
N GLY A 732 26.25 34.32 29.93
CA GLY A 732 27.70 34.35 30.06
C GLY A 732 28.48 34.33 28.74
N TYR A 733 27.82 34.56 27.60
CA TYR A 733 28.44 34.57 26.27
C TYR A 733 28.45 35.97 25.67
N VAL A 734 29.54 36.33 25.00
CA VAL A 734 29.65 37.52 24.13
C VAL A 734 29.63 37.04 22.68
N HIS A 735 28.87 37.68 21.79
CA HIS A 735 28.77 37.27 20.39
C HIS A 735 30.07 37.53 19.63
N GLY A 736 30.64 38.73 19.75
CA GLY A 736 31.98 39.08 19.26
C GLY A 736 32.12 39.31 17.75
N ASP A 737 31.05 39.17 16.94
CA ASP A 737 31.06 39.39 15.48
C ASP A 737 29.71 39.90 14.96
N VAL A 738 29.08 40.84 15.68
CA VAL A 738 27.82 41.44 15.25
C VAL A 738 28.07 42.32 14.02
N LYS A 739 27.52 41.91 12.86
CA LYS A 739 27.65 42.62 11.58
C LYS A 739 26.48 42.28 10.65
N PRO A 740 26.24 43.06 9.57
CA PRO A 740 25.07 42.86 8.70
C PRO A 740 24.97 41.49 8.02
N SER A 741 26.10 40.82 7.73
CA SER A 741 26.05 39.46 7.16
C SER A 741 25.62 38.38 8.16
N ASN A 742 25.74 38.68 9.46
CA ASN A 742 25.41 37.79 10.57
C ASN A 742 24.05 38.14 11.19
N ILE A 743 23.25 38.98 10.52
CA ILE A 743 21.88 39.30 10.89
C ILE A 743 21.00 38.84 9.74
N GLY A 744 20.17 37.83 9.98
CA GLY A 744 19.24 37.31 8.98
C GLY A 744 17.79 37.57 9.36
N PHE A 745 16.87 37.29 8.44
CA PHE A 745 15.45 37.50 8.64
C PHE A 745 14.65 36.22 8.43
N ALA A 746 13.79 35.89 9.39
CA ALA A 746 12.79 34.85 9.22
C ALA A 746 11.74 35.25 8.15
N SER A 747 10.88 34.31 7.75
CA SER A 747 9.88 34.54 6.70
C SER A 747 8.84 35.61 7.06
N ASP A 748 8.61 35.84 8.35
CA ASP A 748 7.73 36.87 8.90
C ASP A 748 8.41 38.24 9.04
N GLY A 749 9.70 38.34 8.69
CA GLY A 749 10.50 39.56 8.82
C GLY A 749 11.18 39.73 10.18
N THR A 750 11.07 38.76 11.10
CA THR A 750 11.76 38.83 12.40
C THR A 750 13.29 38.77 12.21
N PRO A 751 14.07 39.73 12.74
CA PRO A 751 15.53 39.71 12.67
C PRO A 751 16.10 38.67 13.65
N LYS A 752 17.14 37.95 13.22
CA LYS A 752 17.83 36.96 14.04
C LYS A 752 19.35 37.06 13.88
N LEU A 753 20.07 36.90 15.00
CA LEU A 753 21.52 36.74 15.02
C LEU A 753 21.92 35.35 14.49
N LEU A 754 22.96 35.34 13.66
CA LEU A 754 23.61 34.20 13.03
C LEU A 754 25.11 34.19 13.39
N ASP A 755 25.75 33.04 13.26
CA ASP A 755 27.23 32.89 13.22
C ASP A 755 27.99 33.43 14.44
N PHE A 756 28.17 32.56 15.44
CA PHE A 756 28.86 32.84 16.70
C PHE A 756 30.34 32.48 16.62
N GLY A 757 30.94 32.55 15.42
CA GLY A 757 32.31 32.07 15.12
C GLY A 757 33.45 32.68 15.94
N LEU A 758 33.16 33.68 16.79
CA LEU A 758 34.09 34.32 17.74
C LEU A 758 33.53 34.42 19.16
N ALA A 759 32.44 33.69 19.46
CA ALA A 759 31.78 33.81 20.73
C ALA A 759 32.66 33.27 21.86
N ARG A 760 32.75 34.07 22.92
CA ARG A 760 33.63 33.83 24.07
C ARG A 760 32.83 33.89 25.36
N LEU A 761 33.29 33.16 26.37
CA LEU A 761 32.78 33.32 27.72
C LEU A 761 33.21 34.69 28.24
N THR A 762 32.35 35.37 28.99
CA THR A 762 32.63 36.71 29.55
C THR A 762 33.91 36.79 30.40
N ASN A 763 34.44 35.65 30.86
CA ASN A 763 35.59 35.55 31.75
C ASN A 763 36.86 34.98 31.08
N ASP A 764 36.84 34.69 29.77
CA ASP A 764 37.97 34.10 29.06
C ASP A 764 38.84 35.21 28.43
N HIS A 765 39.89 35.64 29.16
CA HIS A 765 40.66 36.85 28.88
C HIS A 765 41.85 36.67 27.92
N ASP A 766 42.21 35.43 27.57
CA ASP A 766 43.47 35.10 26.87
C ASP A 766 43.33 34.88 25.34
N GLN A 767 42.16 35.09 24.75
CA GLN A 767 41.95 34.90 23.30
C GLN A 767 41.96 36.23 22.52
N PRO A 768 42.83 36.40 21.49
CA PRO A 768 42.83 37.59 20.65
C PRO A 768 41.51 37.73 19.88
N ALA A 769 40.94 38.94 19.87
CA ALA A 769 39.65 39.22 19.27
C ALA A 769 39.71 39.23 17.74
N GLY A 770 39.19 38.16 17.12
CA GLY A 770 39.20 37.98 15.66
C GLY A 770 38.02 38.63 14.93
N GLY A 771 37.55 39.82 15.32
CA GLY A 771 36.36 40.46 14.76
C GLY A 771 36.55 41.04 13.36
N THR A 772 35.46 41.30 12.65
CA THR A 772 35.52 42.10 11.42
C THR A 772 35.95 43.52 11.76
N LEU A 773 37.11 43.96 11.26
CA LEU A 773 37.77 45.22 11.67
C LEU A 773 36.83 46.42 11.70
N SER A 774 35.98 46.58 10.68
CA SER A 774 35.06 47.72 10.55
C SER A 774 33.98 47.83 11.64
N TYR A 775 33.73 46.76 12.40
CA TYR A 775 32.73 46.72 13.48
C TYR A 775 33.38 46.55 14.86
N SER A 776 34.70 46.40 14.92
CA SER A 776 35.42 46.16 16.16
C SER A 776 35.44 47.42 17.03
N SER A 777 35.38 47.24 18.35
CA SER A 777 35.49 48.34 19.31
C SER A 777 36.92 48.88 19.41
N PRO A 778 37.12 50.13 19.85
CA PRO A 778 38.45 50.68 20.10
C PRO A 778 39.23 49.84 21.12
N GLU A 779 38.53 49.27 22.10
CA GLU A 779 39.08 48.41 23.16
C GLU A 779 39.66 47.12 22.57
N VAL A 780 38.91 46.47 21.67
CA VAL A 780 39.34 45.30 20.91
C VAL A 780 40.64 45.60 20.14
N LEU A 781 40.72 46.77 19.49
CA LEU A 781 41.91 47.16 18.71
C LEU A 781 43.12 47.54 19.56
N ARG A 782 42.91 47.88 20.83
CA ARG A 782 43.99 48.18 21.79
C ARG A 782 44.41 46.93 22.60
N GLY A 783 43.73 45.79 22.41
CA GLY A 783 43.98 44.57 23.19
C GLY A 783 43.53 44.69 24.65
N GLU A 784 42.58 45.58 24.94
CA GLU A 784 42.02 45.77 26.28
C GLU A 784 41.01 44.66 26.63
N ARG A 785 40.57 44.63 27.91
CA ARG A 785 39.52 43.70 28.35
C ARG A 785 38.22 43.90 27.56
N THR A 786 37.83 42.86 26.83
CA THR A 786 36.60 42.76 26.04
C THR A 786 35.43 42.20 26.85
N GLY A 787 34.19 42.49 26.47
CA GLY A 787 32.97 42.04 27.13
C GLY A 787 31.69 42.44 26.39
N ALA A 788 30.55 42.39 27.09
CA ALA A 788 29.23 42.72 26.53
C ALA A 788 29.16 44.08 25.80
N ALA A 789 29.94 45.07 26.25
CA ALA A 789 30.02 46.40 25.64
C ALA A 789 30.55 46.41 24.20
N ASP A 790 31.31 45.38 23.79
CA ASP A 790 31.82 45.27 22.42
C ASP A 790 30.71 44.89 21.42
N ASP A 791 29.77 44.05 21.84
CA ASP A 791 28.59 43.73 21.02
C ASP A 791 27.68 44.95 20.89
N VAL A 792 27.58 45.78 21.95
CA VAL A 792 26.83 47.05 21.92
C VAL A 792 27.47 48.03 20.93
N TRP A 793 28.81 48.16 20.96
CA TRP A 793 29.54 48.96 19.98
C TRP A 793 29.25 48.50 18.56
N SER A 794 29.41 47.19 18.32
CA SER A 794 29.19 46.58 17.01
C SER A 794 27.76 46.79 16.51
N LEU A 795 26.77 46.63 17.39
CA LEU A 795 25.36 46.90 17.08
C LEU A 795 25.10 48.39 16.78
N CYS A 796 25.81 49.31 17.44
CA CYS A 796 25.73 50.74 17.16
C CYS A 796 26.33 51.10 15.78
N VAL A 797 27.43 50.43 15.39
CA VAL A 797 27.97 50.55 14.02
C VAL A 797 26.95 50.06 12.98
N VAL A 798 26.27 48.94 13.25
CA VAL A 798 25.19 48.42 12.39
C VAL A 798 24.01 49.39 12.33
N LEU A 799 23.59 50.00 13.46
CA LEU A 799 22.55 51.03 13.47
C LEU A 799 22.92 52.23 12.58
N TYR A 800 24.16 52.71 12.71
CA TYR A 800 24.66 53.78 11.86
C TYR A 800 24.59 53.39 10.37
N GLU A 801 25.10 52.20 10.02
CA GLU A 801 25.13 51.73 8.64
C GLU A 801 23.72 51.53 8.06
N MET A 802 22.78 51.03 8.86
CA MET A 802 21.37 50.94 8.46
C MET A 802 20.77 52.31 8.14
N ALA A 803 21.07 53.33 8.94
CA ALA A 803 20.50 54.67 8.76
C ALA A 803 21.22 55.49 7.68
N ALA A 804 22.54 55.33 7.52
CA ALA A 804 23.36 56.10 6.58
C ALA A 804 23.60 55.39 5.24
N GLY A 805 23.38 54.07 5.17
CA GLY A 805 23.70 53.24 4.00
C GLY A 805 25.21 53.00 3.81
N ARG A 806 26.04 53.42 4.76
CA ARG A 806 27.50 53.31 4.74
C ARG A 806 28.06 53.31 6.16
N ARG A 807 29.29 52.82 6.31
CA ARG A 807 29.94 52.66 7.62
C ARG A 807 30.43 53.99 8.20
N PRO A 808 30.49 54.13 9.54
CA PRO A 808 30.94 55.36 10.20
C PRO A 808 32.46 55.57 10.11
N PHE A 809 33.24 54.49 10.09
CA PHE A 809 34.70 54.50 10.00
C PHE A 809 35.14 53.97 8.63
N VAL A 810 35.81 54.80 7.85
CA VAL A 810 36.25 54.52 6.47
C VAL A 810 37.69 54.99 6.32
N GLY A 811 38.49 54.26 5.54
CA GLY A 811 39.88 54.61 5.18
C GLY A 811 40.34 53.76 4.00
N ASP A 812 41.44 54.16 3.36
CA ASP A 812 42.00 53.56 2.14
C ASP A 812 42.62 52.17 2.38
N GLY A 813 42.67 51.72 3.64
CA GLY A 813 43.09 50.38 4.01
C GLY A 813 42.79 50.05 5.46
N ALA A 814 43.04 48.78 5.83
CA ALA A 814 42.78 48.27 7.18
C ALA A 814 43.49 49.09 8.28
N GLY A 815 44.74 49.53 8.04
CA GLY A 815 45.49 50.34 9.01
C GLY A 815 44.83 51.68 9.33
N GLU A 816 44.25 52.33 8.32
CA GLU A 816 43.59 53.63 8.47
C GLU A 816 42.23 53.49 9.14
N VAL A 817 41.42 52.50 8.73
CA VAL A 817 40.16 52.16 9.41
C VAL A 817 40.40 51.88 10.90
N ALA A 818 41.44 51.11 11.22
CA ALA A 818 41.81 50.84 12.61
C ALA A 818 42.22 52.12 13.36
N ALA A 819 42.90 53.07 12.69
CA ALA A 819 43.26 54.35 13.28
C ALA A 819 42.04 55.24 13.53
N CYS A 820 41.08 55.28 12.61
CA CYS A 820 39.80 55.97 12.79
C CYS A 820 39.02 55.43 13.98
N ILE A 821 38.89 54.11 14.10
CA ILE A 821 38.22 53.46 15.23
C ILE A 821 38.95 53.78 16.55
N ARG A 822 40.28 53.66 16.60
CA ARG A 822 41.07 53.97 17.82
C ARG A 822 40.94 55.41 18.28
N ARG A 823 40.82 56.36 17.35
CA ARG A 823 40.58 57.78 17.64
C ARG A 823 39.10 58.11 17.81
N GLN A 824 38.22 57.14 17.55
CA GLN A 824 36.78 57.33 17.47
C GLN A 824 36.38 58.48 16.52
N ALA A 825 37.19 58.65 15.46
CA ALA A 825 37.03 59.69 14.47
C ALA A 825 36.13 59.19 13.33
N ILE A 826 34.87 59.62 13.34
CA ILE A 826 33.90 59.34 12.28
C ILE A 826 34.29 60.12 11.03
N SER A 827 34.15 59.51 9.85
CA SER A 827 34.56 60.15 8.58
C SER A 827 33.78 61.46 8.34
N PRO A 828 34.43 62.55 7.88
CA PRO A 828 33.76 63.82 7.56
C PRO A 828 32.65 63.66 6.52
N ALA A 829 32.85 62.79 5.54
CA ALA A 829 31.81 62.44 4.57
C ALA A 829 30.58 61.85 5.26
N ALA A 830 30.76 61.07 6.32
CA ALA A 830 29.70 60.50 7.17
C ALA A 830 28.96 61.58 8.01
N VAL A 831 29.67 62.64 8.42
CA VAL A 831 29.12 63.81 9.14
C VAL A 831 28.31 64.73 8.21
N GLU A 832 28.66 64.84 6.93
CA GLU A 832 27.87 65.61 5.96
C GLU A 832 26.43 65.08 5.79
N VAL A 833 26.17 63.78 5.96
CA VAL A 833 24.79 63.23 5.89
C VAL A 833 23.94 63.65 7.09
N THR A 834 24.56 63.91 8.25
CA THR A 834 23.88 64.47 9.41
C THR A 834 23.62 65.98 9.29
N GLU A 835 24.47 66.73 8.60
CA GLU A 835 24.38 68.20 8.50
C GLU A 835 23.63 68.71 7.25
N THR A 836 23.72 68.03 6.10
CA THR A 836 23.17 68.52 4.81
C THR A 836 21.71 68.12 4.52
N GLY A 837 21.02 67.47 5.46
CA GLY A 837 19.60 67.08 5.27
C GLY A 837 19.37 65.95 4.25
N ARG A 838 20.41 65.23 3.83
CA ARG A 838 20.28 64.03 2.98
C ARG A 838 19.83 62.77 3.73
N ALA A 839 19.61 62.84 5.04
CA ALA A 839 18.87 61.79 5.75
C ALA A 839 17.45 61.73 5.18
N SER A 840 17.01 60.56 4.71
CA SER A 840 15.71 60.34 4.07
C SER A 840 14.50 60.70 4.96
N SER A 841 14.71 60.99 6.25
CA SER A 841 13.70 61.52 7.18
C SER A 841 14.31 62.20 8.43
N PRO A 842 13.58 63.09 9.13
CA PRO A 842 14.00 63.65 10.42
C PRO A 842 14.27 62.61 11.51
N ARG A 843 13.61 61.45 11.45
CA ARG A 843 13.87 60.32 12.36
C ARG A 843 15.23 59.68 12.09
N SER A 844 15.61 59.52 10.83
CA SER A 844 16.93 58.99 10.46
C SER A 844 18.06 59.92 10.93
N ALA A 845 17.87 61.24 10.88
CA ALA A 845 18.84 62.20 11.40
C ALA A 845 19.04 62.09 12.93
N LYS A 846 17.95 61.94 13.70
CA LYS A 846 18.02 61.69 15.15
C LYS A 846 18.74 60.38 15.49
N LEU A 847 18.46 59.32 14.73
CA LEU A 847 19.12 58.02 14.91
C LEU A 847 20.62 58.09 14.61
N LEU A 848 21.01 58.81 13.56
CA LEU A 848 22.42 59.04 13.25
C LEU A 848 23.11 59.87 14.31
N ALA A 849 22.48 60.95 14.80
CA ALA A 849 23.03 61.75 15.90
C ALA A 849 23.22 60.92 17.18
N PHE A 850 22.26 60.05 17.50
CA PHE A 850 22.39 59.10 18.61
C PHE A 850 23.55 58.12 18.39
N ALA A 851 23.61 57.46 17.24
CA ALA A 851 24.68 56.51 16.94
C ALA A 851 26.07 57.18 16.97
N VAL A 852 26.19 58.41 16.45
CA VAL A 852 27.42 59.22 16.53
C VAL A 852 27.79 59.48 17.99
N SER A 853 26.84 59.93 18.81
CA SER A 853 27.10 60.22 20.22
C SER A 853 27.66 59.01 20.98
N VAL A 854 27.13 57.81 20.71
CA VAL A 854 27.63 56.55 21.30
C VAL A 854 29.01 56.17 20.76
N LEU A 855 29.25 56.31 19.45
CA LEU A 855 30.52 55.92 18.82
C LEU A 855 31.68 56.87 19.15
N THR A 856 31.41 58.15 19.45
CA THR A 856 32.42 59.14 19.86
C THR A 856 32.64 59.23 21.37
N ALA A 857 31.74 58.66 22.17
CA ALA A 857 31.83 58.68 23.63
C ALA A 857 32.98 57.84 24.19
N GLY A 858 33.57 58.30 25.31
CA GLY A 858 34.51 57.50 26.08
C GLY A 858 33.87 56.20 26.58
N ARG A 859 34.68 55.20 26.92
CA ARG A 859 34.18 53.90 27.42
C ARG A 859 33.18 54.01 28.60
N PRO A 860 33.37 54.85 29.65
CA PRO A 860 32.42 54.94 30.75
C PRO A 860 31.09 55.60 30.39
N ASP A 861 31.07 56.43 29.33
CA ASP A 861 29.89 57.18 28.89
C ASP A 861 29.05 56.39 27.86
N ARG A 862 29.57 55.25 27.38
CA ARG A 862 28.84 54.33 26.49
C ARG A 862 27.91 53.42 27.28
N PRO A 863 26.76 53.00 26.71
CA PRO A 863 25.93 51.98 27.32
C PRO A 863 26.71 50.67 27.54
N ALA A 864 26.86 50.28 28.80
CA ALA A 864 27.63 49.09 29.18
C ALA A 864 26.93 47.76 28.85
N THR A 865 25.61 47.79 28.59
CA THR A 865 24.78 46.60 28.32
C THR A 865 23.83 46.84 27.15
N ALA A 866 23.46 45.77 26.44
CA ALA A 866 22.49 45.83 25.35
C ALA A 866 21.11 46.31 25.83
N ARG A 867 20.70 45.93 27.06
CA ARG A 867 19.49 46.45 27.72
C ARG A 867 19.53 47.97 27.90
N GLY A 868 20.68 48.51 28.35
CA GLY A 868 20.88 49.96 28.50
C GLY A 868 20.84 50.69 27.15
N PHE A 869 21.45 50.11 26.12
CA PHE A 869 21.42 50.65 24.76
C PHE A 869 19.99 50.69 24.18
N ALA A 870 19.22 49.62 24.36
CA ALA A 870 17.82 49.57 23.95
C ALA A 870 16.95 50.60 24.69
N ALA A 871 17.17 50.80 25.99
CA ALA A 871 16.45 51.80 26.77
C ALA A 871 16.74 53.23 26.28
N ALA A 872 18.00 53.55 25.99
CA ALA A 872 18.39 54.84 25.43
C ALA A 872 17.77 55.06 24.03
N LEU A 873 17.75 54.02 23.19
CA LEU A 873 17.16 54.07 21.85
C LEU A 873 15.63 54.26 21.87
N ARG A 874 14.92 53.66 22.84
CA ARG A 874 13.47 53.85 23.00
C ARG A 874 13.09 55.26 23.44
N GLY A 875 14.02 56.02 24.00
CA GLY A 875 13.79 57.40 24.45
C GLY A 875 13.84 58.47 23.35
N LEU A 876 14.22 58.09 22.12
CA LEU A 876 14.32 58.97 20.93
C LEU A 876 13.01 59.02 20.14
#